data_AF-A0A6P3YT78-F1
#
_entry.id   AF-A0A6P3YT78-F1
#
_cell.length_a   1.000
_cell.length_b   1.000
_cell.length_c   1.000
_cell.angle_alpha   90.00
_cell.angle_beta   90.00
_cell.angle_gamma   90.00
#
_symmetry.space_group_name_H-M   'P 1'
#
loop_
_entity.id
_entity.type
_entity.pdbx_description
1 polymer ?
#
loop_
_entity_poly.entity_id
_entity_poly.type
_entity_poly.pdbx_seq_one_letter_code
_entity_poly.pdbx_strand_id
1 'polypeptide(L)'
;MASSFQAVSTVGALSYPNAIAWSDENLIAIASGHLVTILNPALPLAPRGLVTISTGEPPFTIGVVDRNDLLTACLLPTSLSRDTRPCVRSISWSPIGLAPNAGCLLAVCTTEGRVKLYRPPFCDFCAEWIEVVDVSNRLYEYLASISFGEQEACTTSKTSDEHATENRLANEDSDIVLRRGRKRRKAVASRIVKDSISDEQDDETGKERQELSMVLYTGTAPLKVDNSKRNVSASKSKAKPRKKIPEHSTQPLITADKYASRSSMLSSLVVAWSPVLQLTSKTCSIPQNGSSVSLLAVGGKSGQVSIWRVSVPNYFSIEHGGVPTTATIVALLQAHHTWITAISWALLDSDSSNPHVLLATGSTDGSVKIWLAYNEQLLKSTESNHASFSLLEVIAVDNAPVSVLSLAMPDKFSDKILLAIGKVSGSSEVWICDVSSSKFDKVGLYEMHDHVVTGLAWAFDGRSLYSCSQDNFVRSWILSDGVLREVPIPSNTPRLRSSTDLPDAYISCLGLAVSPGNLVIAMVRNFDQDLLDPMYQQRTQKAAVDFFWIGAQQVNPLSDFSPDVVIPGFPGKELVCWELNILWSLKQYENQNKPLVVWDIVAALLAFKCSSAKYVEHVLVKWLSISFVGSQFQMGLSAEKILPHVSKSLSKLASRQLHLLNIICRRVILSELKPEQINCKEQNLQGLDCTEEEKLMMWIELLLSSERELRERLVGLSFSAFTSLSLRSHSTTVSSQPGDWFPVGLAQMEQWVSLNRDVVQDQLRVLAIEVGKHKERNRLQLSGNASTEKCSYCSSSVPFESSEVAFCQGVGHGHKLARCAVSMEVCPLTPLWFCMSCHRQVFRLPPETLFALPEYPVDFKSSATNICSKPLCPFCGILLQRLQPDFLLSASPV
;
A
#
# COMPACT_ATOMS: atom_id res chain seq x y z
N MET A 1 -26.73 -8.14 4.03
CA MET A 1 -25.28 -8.08 3.70
C MET A 1 -24.52 -8.95 4.71
N ALA A 2 -23.21 -9.17 4.53
CA ALA A 2 -22.39 -9.70 5.64
C ALA A 2 -22.33 -8.68 6.79
N SER A 3 -22.04 -9.12 8.01
CA SER A 3 -21.88 -8.21 9.15
C SER A 3 -20.46 -7.63 9.16
N SER A 4 -20.34 -6.30 9.22
CA SER A 4 -19.05 -5.65 9.51
C SER A 4 -18.74 -5.82 11.00
N PHE A 5 -17.51 -6.20 11.34
CA PHE A 5 -17.09 -6.36 12.74
C PHE A 5 -16.59 -5.06 13.36
N GLN A 6 -16.32 -4.06 12.53
CA GLN A 6 -15.74 -2.77 12.87
C GLN A 6 -16.08 -1.80 11.74
N ALA A 7 -16.44 -0.55 12.06
CA ALA A 7 -16.66 0.50 11.08
C ALA A 7 -16.18 1.87 11.59
N VAL A 8 -15.85 2.79 10.68
CA VAL A 8 -15.26 4.10 11.00
C VAL A 8 -15.81 5.18 10.07
N SER A 9 -16.51 6.17 10.61
CA SER A 9 -16.99 7.33 9.85
C SER A 9 -15.87 8.29 9.44
N THR A 10 -15.98 8.89 8.25
CA THR A 10 -15.07 9.91 7.73
C THR A 10 -15.81 11.22 7.39
N VAL A 11 -15.06 12.33 7.49
CA VAL A 11 -15.59 13.72 7.47
C VAL A 11 -15.85 14.24 6.05
N GLY A 12 -15.14 13.70 5.04
CA GLY A 12 -15.31 14.04 3.62
C GLY A 12 -16.13 12.99 2.87
N ALA A 13 -16.90 13.42 1.88
CA ALA A 13 -17.55 12.51 0.94
C ALA A 13 -16.52 11.96 -0.07
N LEU A 14 -16.78 10.76 -0.58
CA LEU A 14 -16.00 10.09 -1.63
C LEU A 14 -16.55 10.50 -3.00
N SER A 15 -15.67 10.62 -4.02
CA SER A 15 -16.05 11.15 -5.34
C SER A 15 -15.49 10.37 -6.54
N TYR A 16 -14.59 9.41 -6.32
CA TYR A 16 -13.91 8.65 -7.37
C TYR A 16 -13.81 7.17 -6.98
N PRO A 17 -13.75 6.24 -7.95
CA PRO A 17 -13.54 4.82 -7.68
C PRO A 17 -12.14 4.56 -7.12
N ASN A 18 -11.96 3.40 -6.50
CA ASN A 18 -10.76 2.99 -5.79
C ASN A 18 -10.27 4.01 -4.75
N ALA A 19 -11.20 4.59 -3.98
CA ALA A 19 -10.94 5.63 -2.97
C ALA A 19 -10.20 5.15 -1.71
N ILE A 20 -9.74 3.90 -1.66
CA ILE A 20 -9.05 3.27 -0.52
C ILE A 20 -7.79 2.55 -0.98
N ALA A 21 -6.74 2.62 -0.17
CA ALA A 21 -5.56 1.77 -0.33
C ALA A 21 -5.08 1.27 1.05
N TRP A 22 -4.79 -0.03 1.16
CA TRP A 22 -4.15 -0.65 2.33
C TRP A 22 -2.64 -0.76 2.06
N SER A 23 -1.81 -0.43 3.03
CA SER A 23 -0.35 -0.49 2.91
C SER A 23 0.26 -1.77 3.49
N ASP A 24 1.47 -2.08 3.02
CA ASP A 24 2.34 -3.14 3.57
C ASP A 24 2.58 -2.99 5.08
N GLU A 25 2.52 -1.77 5.63
CA GLU A 25 2.70 -1.45 7.06
C GLU A 25 1.40 -1.50 7.90
N ASN A 26 0.28 -1.97 7.31
CA ASN A 26 -1.05 -2.01 7.90
C ASN A 26 -1.60 -0.64 8.33
N LEU A 27 -1.40 0.37 7.48
CA LEU A 27 -2.20 1.59 7.47
C LEU A 27 -3.17 1.59 6.28
N ILE A 28 -4.28 2.32 6.42
CA ILE A 28 -5.27 2.48 5.36
C ILE A 28 -5.41 3.96 5.06
N ALA A 29 -5.24 4.35 3.79
CA ALA A 29 -5.53 5.69 3.30
C ALA A 29 -6.92 5.72 2.64
N ILE A 30 -7.73 6.73 2.96
CA ILE A 30 -9.06 6.97 2.37
C ILE A 30 -9.10 8.37 1.75
N ALA A 31 -9.38 8.44 0.45
CA ALA A 31 -9.49 9.68 -0.32
C ALA A 31 -10.89 10.31 -0.17
N SER A 32 -11.01 11.34 0.67
CA SER A 32 -12.28 11.96 1.05
C SER A 32 -12.33 13.46 0.70
N GLY A 33 -12.75 13.78 -0.52
CA GLY A 33 -12.75 15.15 -1.04
C GLY A 33 -11.32 15.73 -1.12
N HIS A 34 -11.07 16.87 -0.47
CA HIS A 34 -9.77 17.57 -0.46
C HIS A 34 -8.77 17.04 0.60
N LEU A 35 -9.02 15.83 1.13
CA LEU A 35 -8.40 15.36 2.37
C LEU A 35 -8.25 13.83 2.35
N VAL A 36 -7.04 13.32 2.59
CA VAL A 36 -6.80 11.88 2.82
C VAL A 36 -6.76 11.60 4.31
N THR A 37 -7.63 10.71 4.79
CA THR A 37 -7.61 10.23 6.17
C THR A 37 -6.78 8.95 6.24
N ILE A 38 -5.85 8.84 7.19
CA ILE A 38 -5.00 7.65 7.36
C ILE A 38 -5.33 6.96 8.68
N LEU A 39 -5.83 5.72 8.61
CA LEU A 39 -6.27 4.91 9.74
C LEU A 39 -5.29 3.77 10.05
N ASN A 40 -5.26 3.32 11.31
CA ASN A 40 -4.68 2.04 11.70
C ASN A 40 -5.83 1.08 12.07
N PRO A 41 -6.03 -0.06 11.39
CA PRO A 41 -7.08 -1.02 11.70
C PRO A 41 -7.07 -1.55 13.15
N ALA A 42 -5.93 -1.51 13.85
CA ALA A 42 -5.80 -1.88 15.25
C ALA A 42 -6.31 -0.82 16.24
N LEU A 43 -6.42 0.44 15.81
CA LEU A 43 -6.84 1.60 16.61
C LEU A 43 -7.78 2.49 15.76
N PRO A 44 -8.98 2.01 15.41
CA PRO A 44 -9.85 2.64 14.42
C PRO A 44 -10.47 3.99 14.87
N LEU A 45 -10.53 4.24 16.18
CA LEU A 45 -11.29 5.35 16.78
C LEU A 45 -10.66 6.74 16.58
N ALA A 46 -9.40 6.82 16.13
CA ALA A 46 -8.72 8.07 15.81
C ALA A 46 -7.83 7.89 14.57
N PRO A 47 -7.79 8.85 13.63
CA PRO A 47 -6.90 8.75 12.48
C PRO A 47 -5.44 8.93 12.90
N ARG A 48 -4.57 8.05 12.40
CA ARG A 48 -3.13 8.05 12.66
C ARG A 48 -2.40 9.21 11.97
N GLY A 49 -3.03 9.84 10.99
CA GLY A 49 -2.56 11.05 10.34
C GLY A 49 -3.48 11.51 9.21
N LEU A 50 -3.15 12.64 8.60
CA LEU A 50 -3.93 13.30 7.56
C LEU A 50 -3.03 13.76 6.39
N VAL A 51 -3.59 13.86 5.19
CA VAL A 51 -3.03 14.67 4.08
C VAL A 51 -4.06 15.72 3.68
N THR A 52 -3.70 17.00 3.75
CA THR A 52 -4.56 18.12 3.35
C THR A 52 -4.11 18.66 1.99
N ILE A 53 -5.02 18.72 1.02
CA ILE A 53 -4.68 19.24 -0.32
C ILE A 53 -4.75 20.77 -0.31
N SER A 54 -3.62 21.41 -0.60
CA SER A 54 -3.52 22.87 -0.65
C SER A 54 -4.30 23.47 -1.82
N THR A 55 -4.95 24.61 -1.57
CA THR A 55 -5.71 25.36 -2.58
C THR A 55 -4.88 26.48 -3.20
N GLY A 56 -4.85 26.57 -4.53
CA GLY A 56 -4.34 27.76 -5.24
C GLY A 56 -2.87 27.72 -5.66
N GLU A 57 -2.30 26.53 -5.87
CA GLU A 57 -0.99 26.40 -6.52
C GLU A 57 -1.03 26.97 -7.95
N PRO A 58 -0.02 27.74 -8.40
CA PRO A 58 -0.05 28.40 -9.70
C PRO A 58 -0.04 27.36 -10.85
N PRO A 59 -0.81 27.56 -11.93
CA PRO A 59 -0.85 26.65 -13.06
C PRO A 59 0.48 26.65 -13.82
N PHE A 60 0.85 25.50 -14.40
CA PHE A 60 2.05 25.33 -15.20
C PHE A 60 2.09 26.29 -16.39
N THR A 61 3.24 26.93 -16.62
CA THR A 61 3.42 28.00 -17.62
C THR A 61 3.67 27.46 -19.04
N ILE A 62 2.75 26.63 -19.53
CA ILE A 62 2.84 25.91 -20.80
C ILE A 62 2.73 26.78 -22.08
N GLY A 63 2.35 28.05 -21.95
CA GLY A 63 2.18 29.03 -23.05
C GLY A 63 0.92 29.87 -22.91
N VAL A 64 0.71 30.83 -23.80
CA VAL A 64 -0.47 31.72 -23.82
C VAL A 64 -1.27 31.47 -25.11
N VAL A 65 -2.60 31.41 -25.01
CA VAL A 65 -3.50 31.31 -26.18
C VAL A 65 -4.16 32.67 -26.44
N ASP A 66 -4.44 32.97 -27.71
CA ASP A 66 -5.18 34.20 -28.04
C ASP A 66 -6.63 34.17 -27.51
N ARG A 67 -7.18 35.35 -27.19
CA ARG A 67 -8.51 35.47 -26.59
C ARG A 67 -9.66 35.00 -27.47
N ASN A 68 -9.50 35.01 -28.80
CA ASN A 68 -10.53 34.55 -29.71
C ASN A 68 -10.65 33.00 -29.68
N ASP A 69 -9.52 32.31 -29.47
CA ASP A 69 -9.44 30.85 -29.51
C ASP A 69 -9.85 30.18 -28.18
N LEU A 70 -10.05 30.94 -27.09
CA LEU A 70 -10.44 30.43 -25.77
C LEU A 70 -11.79 29.67 -25.75
N LEU A 71 -12.63 29.85 -26.77
CA LEU A 71 -13.91 29.14 -26.92
C LEU A 71 -13.81 27.90 -27.83
N THR A 72 -12.59 27.52 -28.26
CA THR A 72 -12.37 26.31 -29.06
C THR A 72 -12.67 25.06 -28.23
N ALA A 73 -13.30 24.05 -28.84
CA ALA A 73 -13.79 22.86 -28.14
C ALA A 73 -12.70 22.09 -27.36
N CYS A 74 -11.44 22.16 -27.77
CA CYS A 74 -10.29 21.55 -27.09
C CYS A 74 -9.86 22.27 -25.78
N LEU A 75 -10.34 23.49 -25.54
CA LEU A 75 -10.09 24.27 -24.32
C LEU A 75 -11.30 24.36 -23.39
N LEU A 76 -12.47 23.85 -23.80
CA LEU A 76 -13.64 23.80 -22.93
C LEU A 76 -13.40 22.80 -21.78
N PRO A 77 -13.68 23.17 -20.51
CA PRO A 77 -13.44 22.29 -19.38
C PRO A 77 -14.38 21.08 -19.42
N THR A 78 -13.81 19.87 -19.43
CA THR A 78 -14.56 18.60 -19.35
C THR A 78 -15.06 18.27 -17.94
N SER A 79 -14.80 19.16 -16.97
CA SER A 79 -15.19 19.03 -15.56
C SER A 79 -16.51 19.74 -15.27
N LEU A 80 -17.58 18.97 -15.00
CA LEU A 80 -18.86 19.47 -14.47
C LEU A 80 -18.88 19.64 -12.94
N SER A 81 -17.73 19.48 -12.28
CA SER A 81 -17.58 19.56 -10.82
C SER A 81 -17.96 20.94 -10.28
N ARG A 82 -18.85 20.98 -9.29
CA ARG A 82 -19.24 22.21 -8.56
C ARG A 82 -18.23 22.60 -7.47
N ASP A 83 -17.26 21.74 -7.18
CA ASP A 83 -16.30 21.92 -6.09
C ASP A 83 -15.33 23.07 -6.38
N THR A 84 -15.16 23.94 -5.40
CA THR A 84 -14.32 25.14 -5.47
C THR A 84 -12.88 24.90 -4.99
N ARG A 85 -12.51 23.63 -4.77
CA ARG A 85 -11.20 23.18 -4.27
C ARG A 85 -10.74 21.93 -5.04
N PRO A 86 -9.42 21.69 -5.19
CA PRO A 86 -8.91 20.40 -5.64
C PRO A 86 -9.33 19.28 -4.68
N CYS A 87 -9.76 18.16 -5.24
CA CYS A 87 -10.05 16.92 -4.52
C CYS A 87 -8.99 15.86 -4.85
N VAL A 88 -8.89 14.84 -4.01
CA VAL A 88 -8.08 13.65 -4.26
C VAL A 88 -8.82 12.74 -5.24
N ARG A 89 -8.09 12.23 -6.24
CA ARG A 89 -8.63 11.44 -7.35
C ARG A 89 -8.15 9.99 -7.35
N SER A 90 -6.91 9.76 -6.95
CA SER A 90 -6.26 8.45 -6.91
C SER A 90 -5.15 8.47 -5.86
N ILE A 91 -5.00 7.37 -5.12
CA ILE A 91 -3.99 7.18 -4.09
C ILE A 91 -3.30 5.83 -4.29
N SER A 92 -2.01 5.75 -3.95
CA SER A 92 -1.26 4.50 -3.97
C SER A 92 -0.12 4.50 -2.95
N TRP A 93 0.02 3.42 -2.21
CA TRP A 93 1.11 3.21 -1.26
C TRP A 93 2.35 2.66 -1.95
N SER A 94 3.53 3.19 -1.61
CA SER A 94 4.78 2.51 -1.95
C SER A 94 4.93 1.24 -1.12
N PRO A 95 5.79 0.30 -1.56
CA PRO A 95 6.30 -0.73 -0.67
C PRO A 95 6.93 -0.14 0.60
N ILE A 96 6.97 -0.96 1.65
CA ILE A 96 7.66 -0.65 2.91
C ILE A 96 9.17 -0.40 2.69
N GLY A 97 9.75 0.52 3.45
CA GLY A 97 11.19 0.82 3.41
C GLY A 97 11.59 1.98 2.49
N LEU A 98 10.68 2.59 1.72
CA LEU A 98 11.03 3.74 0.86
C LEU A 98 11.08 5.08 1.62
N ALA A 99 10.42 5.22 2.77
CA ALA A 99 10.49 6.42 3.58
C ALA A 99 11.79 6.47 4.42
N PRO A 100 12.30 7.67 4.81
CA PRO A 100 13.53 7.79 5.63
C PRO A 100 13.47 7.12 7.02
N ASN A 101 12.27 6.83 7.52
CA ASN A 101 12.01 6.05 8.74
C ASN A 101 11.69 4.56 8.47
N ALA A 102 11.92 4.09 7.24
CA ALA A 102 11.56 2.77 6.70
C ALA A 102 10.06 2.41 6.65
N GLY A 103 9.15 3.37 6.83
CA GLY A 103 7.73 3.19 6.53
C GLY A 103 7.43 3.23 5.02
N CYS A 104 6.15 3.23 4.68
CA CYS A 104 5.67 3.50 3.32
C CYS A 104 5.67 5.00 3.00
N LEU A 105 5.71 5.33 1.70
CA LEU A 105 5.34 6.63 1.15
C LEU A 105 3.93 6.54 0.55
N LEU A 106 3.19 7.64 0.57
CA LEU A 106 1.87 7.76 -0.06
C LEU A 106 1.97 8.66 -1.29
N ALA A 107 1.64 8.12 -2.47
CA ALA A 107 1.40 8.92 -3.67
C ALA A 107 -0.06 9.38 -3.72
N VAL A 108 -0.28 10.68 -3.94
CA VAL A 108 -1.61 11.28 -4.02
C VAL A 108 -1.73 12.07 -5.32
N CYS A 109 -2.77 11.76 -6.10
CA CYS A 109 -3.13 12.45 -7.34
C CYS A 109 -4.39 13.31 -7.12
N THR A 110 -4.38 14.56 -7.56
CA THR A 110 -5.50 15.50 -7.42
C THR A 110 -6.37 15.63 -8.68
N THR A 111 -7.55 16.24 -8.55
CA THR A 111 -8.44 16.54 -9.69
C THR A 111 -7.84 17.56 -10.67
N GLU A 112 -6.92 18.41 -10.22
CA GLU A 112 -6.11 19.30 -11.06
C GLU A 112 -5.05 18.54 -11.89
N GLY A 113 -4.75 17.29 -11.54
CA GLY A 113 -3.73 16.46 -12.19
C GLY A 113 -2.33 16.59 -11.58
N ARG A 114 -2.21 17.16 -10.37
CA ARG A 114 -0.97 17.20 -9.60
C ARG A 114 -0.74 15.87 -8.88
N VAL A 115 0.51 15.39 -8.86
CA VAL A 115 0.92 14.18 -8.14
C VAL A 115 2.05 14.51 -7.17
N LYS A 116 1.82 14.20 -5.89
CA LYS A 116 2.75 14.49 -4.79
C LYS A 116 3.00 13.24 -3.95
N LEU A 117 4.21 13.12 -3.42
CA LEU A 117 4.64 12.05 -2.51
C LEU A 117 4.74 12.57 -1.08
N TYR A 118 4.11 11.85 -0.16
CA TYR A 118 4.04 12.17 1.25
C TYR A 118 4.68 11.07 2.10
N ARG A 119 5.32 11.46 3.21
CA ARG A 119 5.86 10.56 4.25
C ARG A 119 5.10 10.73 5.58
N PRO A 120 5.10 9.72 6.46
CA PRO A 120 4.60 9.90 7.82
C PRO A 120 5.42 10.99 8.57
N PRO A 121 4.77 11.77 9.45
CA PRO A 121 5.47 12.65 10.36
C PRO A 121 6.12 11.81 11.47
N PHE A 122 7.43 11.97 11.68
CA PHE A 122 8.18 11.21 12.69
C PHE A 122 9.15 12.08 13.51
N CYS A 123 9.81 13.05 12.89
CA CYS A 123 10.59 14.08 13.57
C CYS A 123 9.82 15.41 13.74
N ASP A 124 8.64 15.49 13.14
CA ASP A 124 7.93 16.74 12.80
C ASP A 124 6.85 17.13 13.83
N PHE A 125 6.49 16.19 14.72
CA PHE A 125 5.53 16.36 15.83
C PHE A 125 4.12 16.88 15.44
N CYS A 126 3.69 16.64 14.21
CA CYS A 126 2.35 16.94 13.70
C CYS A 126 1.58 15.67 13.29
N ALA A 127 0.26 15.80 13.05
CA ALA A 127 -0.58 14.74 12.49
C ALA A 127 -0.66 14.78 10.94
N GLU A 128 -0.32 15.92 10.33
CA GLU A 128 -0.25 16.05 8.88
C GLU A 128 0.99 15.36 8.32
N TRP A 129 0.84 14.65 7.21
CA TRP A 129 1.93 13.99 6.50
C TRP A 129 2.74 14.98 5.67
N ILE A 130 4.05 14.78 5.65
CA ILE A 130 4.99 15.75 5.09
C ILE A 130 5.20 15.47 3.60
N GLU A 131 5.00 16.48 2.75
CA GLU A 131 5.35 16.42 1.33
C GLU A 131 6.88 16.28 1.15
N VAL A 132 7.31 15.35 0.30
CA VAL A 132 8.73 15.07 0.03
C VAL A 132 9.09 15.33 -1.42
N VAL A 133 8.18 15.05 -2.36
CA VAL A 133 8.40 15.24 -3.80
C VAL A 133 7.12 15.65 -4.51
N ASP A 134 7.14 16.78 -5.22
CA ASP A 134 6.19 17.06 -6.29
C ASP A 134 6.67 16.41 -7.60
N VAL A 135 5.92 15.42 -8.06
CA VAL A 135 6.23 14.65 -9.28
C VAL A 135 5.75 15.40 -10.51
N SER A 136 4.70 16.21 -10.41
CA SER A 136 4.17 17.01 -11.51
C SER A 136 5.07 18.20 -11.86
N ASN A 137 5.72 18.83 -10.88
CA ASN A 137 6.75 19.84 -11.12
C ASN A 137 7.94 19.22 -11.86
N ARG A 138 8.41 18.05 -11.45
CA ARG A 138 9.48 17.32 -12.15
C ARG A 138 9.07 16.88 -13.56
N LEU A 139 7.81 16.47 -13.76
CA LEU A 139 7.27 16.15 -15.08
C LEU A 139 7.23 17.40 -15.98
N TYR A 140 6.86 18.56 -15.42
CA TYR A 140 6.88 19.83 -16.13
C TYR A 140 8.31 20.25 -16.52
N GLU A 141 9.28 20.16 -15.61
CA GLU A 141 10.70 20.43 -15.89
C GLU A 141 11.24 19.52 -17.02
N TYR A 142 10.91 18.24 -16.98
CA TYR A 142 11.28 17.27 -18.02
C TYR A 142 10.60 17.57 -19.37
N LEU A 143 9.28 17.80 -19.38
CA LEU A 143 8.55 18.10 -20.62
C LEU A 143 8.98 19.45 -21.22
N ALA A 144 9.32 20.43 -20.40
CA ALA A 144 9.87 21.70 -20.86
C ALA A 144 11.26 21.53 -21.49
N SER A 145 12.13 20.67 -20.94
CA SER A 145 13.48 20.45 -21.51
C SER A 145 13.47 19.72 -22.86
N ILE A 146 12.44 18.89 -23.12
CA ILE A 146 12.22 18.24 -24.43
C ILE A 146 11.24 19.01 -25.34
N SER A 147 10.96 20.29 -25.07
CA SER A 147 10.01 21.12 -25.84
C SER A 147 8.63 20.47 -26.06
N PHE A 148 8.15 19.71 -25.07
CA PHE A 148 6.92 18.90 -25.11
C PHE A 148 6.87 17.86 -26.24
N GLY A 149 8.02 17.46 -26.79
CA GLY A 149 8.11 16.53 -27.92
C GLY A 149 7.81 17.17 -29.28
N GLU A 150 7.72 18.50 -29.37
CA GLU A 150 7.52 19.21 -30.63
C GLU A 150 8.81 19.18 -31.45
N GLN A 151 8.82 18.44 -32.57
CA GLN A 151 9.87 18.59 -33.59
C GLN A 151 9.79 20.00 -34.18
N GLU A 152 10.93 20.71 -34.21
CA GLU A 152 11.03 21.97 -34.94
C GLU A 152 10.89 21.73 -36.45
N ALA A 153 9.69 21.98 -36.96
CA ALA A 153 9.43 22.03 -38.40
C ALA A 153 10.22 23.21 -38.99
N CYS A 154 11.43 22.93 -39.46
CA CYS A 154 12.39 23.93 -39.93
C CYS A 154 11.82 24.73 -41.11
N THR A 155 11.32 25.93 -40.80
CA THR A 155 10.72 26.86 -41.77
C THR A 155 11.81 27.61 -42.54
N THR A 156 12.59 26.89 -43.35
CA THR A 156 13.51 27.50 -44.32
C THR A 156 12.73 28.20 -45.44
N SER A 157 12.30 29.42 -45.16
CA SER A 157 11.87 30.39 -46.16
C SER A 157 13.05 30.76 -47.06
N LYS A 158 13.17 30.08 -48.21
CA LYS A 158 14.02 30.52 -49.32
C LYS A 158 13.18 30.78 -50.55
N THR A 159 12.87 32.05 -50.75
CA THR A 159 12.40 32.62 -52.01
C THR A 159 13.52 32.59 -53.04
N SER A 160 13.25 32.03 -54.21
CA SER A 160 14.02 32.27 -55.44
C SER A 160 13.15 31.95 -56.65
N ASP A 161 12.60 32.97 -57.28
CA ASP A 161 12.09 32.86 -58.65
C ASP A 161 13.28 32.67 -59.61
N GLU A 162 13.12 31.84 -60.65
CA GLU A 162 13.36 32.25 -62.05
C GLU A 162 12.90 31.19 -63.07
N HIS A 163 12.98 31.54 -64.36
CA HIS A 163 12.11 31.03 -65.41
C HIS A 163 12.53 29.73 -66.12
N ALA A 164 11.50 28.91 -66.43
CA ALA A 164 11.21 28.23 -67.70
C ALA A 164 12.27 27.41 -68.47
N THR A 165 11.88 26.20 -68.88
CA THR A 165 11.69 25.86 -70.32
C THR A 165 10.86 24.58 -70.50
N GLU A 166 10.29 24.38 -71.69
CA GLU A 166 9.52 23.17 -72.05
C GLU A 166 10.42 22.05 -72.58
N ASN A 167 10.03 20.78 -72.37
CA ASN A 167 9.90 19.83 -73.48
C ASN A 167 9.01 18.61 -73.14
N ARG A 168 8.66 17.82 -74.18
CA ARG A 168 7.64 16.74 -74.17
C ARG A 168 8.24 15.35 -74.44
N LEU A 169 7.35 14.35 -74.50
CA LEU A 169 7.50 12.94 -74.94
C LEU A 169 7.92 11.95 -73.83
N ALA A 170 7.34 10.75 -73.71
CA ALA A 170 6.11 10.18 -74.30
C ALA A 170 5.56 9.04 -73.40
N ASN A 171 4.36 8.52 -73.70
CA ASN A 171 3.66 7.50 -72.90
C ASN A 171 4.15 6.06 -73.17
N GLU A 172 3.94 5.14 -72.22
CA GLU A 172 2.95 4.04 -72.34
C GLU A 172 2.81 3.21 -71.03
N ASP A 173 1.62 3.26 -70.43
CA ASP A 173 0.72 2.22 -69.84
C ASP A 173 1.25 0.89 -69.22
N SER A 174 0.59 0.24 -68.23
CA SER A 174 -0.51 0.56 -67.26
C SER A 174 -0.71 -0.66 -66.29
N ASP A 175 -1.50 -0.70 -65.20
CA ASP A 175 -2.30 0.30 -64.46
C ASP A 175 -1.81 0.38 -62.97
N ILE A 176 -2.32 -0.23 -61.88
CA ILE A 176 -3.53 -1.02 -61.57
C ILE A 176 -4.30 -0.38 -60.39
N VAL A 177 -5.51 0.09 -60.66
CA VAL A 177 -6.69 0.27 -59.79
C VAL A 177 -6.48 0.75 -58.33
N LEU A 178 -6.85 2.02 -58.09
CA LEU A 178 -7.36 2.50 -56.79
C LEU A 178 -8.69 3.24 -56.97
N ARG A 179 -9.78 2.78 -56.33
CA ARG A 179 -11.12 3.40 -56.42
C ARG A 179 -11.39 4.41 -55.29
N ARG A 180 -11.77 5.63 -55.67
CA ARG A 180 -12.08 6.76 -54.75
C ARG A 180 -13.46 6.64 -54.10
N GLY A 181 -13.53 6.91 -52.78
CA GLY A 181 -14.77 7.25 -52.07
C GLY A 181 -15.32 8.64 -52.45
N ARG A 182 -16.64 8.86 -52.32
CA ARG A 182 -17.34 10.06 -52.82
C ARG A 182 -17.74 11.07 -51.73
N LYS A 183 -17.83 12.34 -52.13
CA LYS A 183 -18.31 13.48 -51.31
C LYS A 183 -19.76 13.27 -50.85
N ARG A 184 -20.07 13.56 -49.58
CA ARG A 184 -21.47 13.71 -49.08
C ARG A 184 -22.06 15.08 -49.49
N ARG A 185 -23.36 15.13 -49.76
CA ARG A 185 -24.17 16.36 -49.90
C ARG A 185 -25.29 16.35 -48.85
N LYS A 186 -25.77 17.53 -48.47
CA LYS A 186 -26.96 17.71 -47.61
C LYS A 186 -28.24 17.39 -48.39
N ALA A 187 -29.28 16.96 -47.68
CA ALA A 187 -30.67 17.01 -48.11
C ALA A 187 -31.56 17.38 -46.89
N VAL A 188 -32.75 17.92 -47.15
CA VAL A 188 -33.76 18.33 -46.15
C VAL A 188 -35.08 17.69 -46.56
N ALA A 189 -35.91 17.29 -45.59
CA ALA A 189 -37.28 16.84 -45.82
C ALA A 189 -38.19 17.24 -44.64
N SER A 190 -39.49 17.36 -44.90
CA SER A 190 -40.50 17.88 -43.96
C SER A 190 -41.76 17.01 -43.91
N ARG A 191 -42.54 17.15 -42.83
CA ARG A 191 -43.85 16.48 -42.57
C ARG A 191 -44.85 16.58 -43.74
N ILE A 192 -45.73 15.58 -43.92
CA ILE A 192 -47.21 15.66 -43.76
C ILE A 192 -47.98 14.39 -44.25
N VAL A 193 -48.81 13.84 -43.35
CA VAL A 193 -50.17 13.20 -43.48
C VAL A 193 -50.49 12.14 -44.57
N LYS A 194 -51.13 11.03 -44.11
CA LYS A 194 -52.39 10.50 -44.70
C LYS A 194 -53.20 9.67 -43.69
N ASP A 195 -54.52 9.75 -43.80
CA ASP A 195 -55.57 9.15 -42.94
C ASP A 195 -56.05 7.78 -43.50
N SER A 196 -57.12 7.08 -43.08
CA SER A 196 -58.35 7.39 -42.29
C SER A 196 -59.08 6.09 -41.81
N ILE A 197 -60.28 6.22 -41.21
CA ILE A 197 -61.30 5.18 -40.83
C ILE A 197 -61.01 4.52 -39.44
N SER A 198 -61.94 4.39 -38.48
CA SER A 198 -63.35 4.84 -38.30
C SER A 198 -63.83 4.75 -36.82
N ASP A 199 -64.90 5.49 -36.48
CA ASP A 199 -66.14 5.22 -35.68
C ASP A 199 -66.12 4.20 -34.48
N GLU A 200 -66.93 4.32 -33.40
CA GLU A 200 -68.22 5.02 -33.18
C GLU A 200 -68.55 5.25 -31.65
N GLN A 201 -69.45 6.21 -31.34
CA GLN A 201 -70.37 6.38 -30.16
C GLN A 201 -69.92 6.43 -28.65
N ASP A 202 -70.09 7.63 -28.06
CA ASP A 202 -71.06 8.08 -27.02
C ASP A 202 -71.13 7.59 -25.52
N ASP A 203 -71.71 8.51 -24.72
CA ASP A 203 -72.40 8.47 -23.40
C ASP A 203 -71.73 8.24 -22.00
N GLU A 204 -71.85 9.30 -21.20
CA GLU A 204 -72.40 9.42 -19.81
C GLU A 204 -72.00 8.42 -18.70
N THR A 205 -71.28 8.80 -17.63
CA THR A 205 -71.73 9.57 -16.43
C THR A 205 -70.54 9.58 -15.42
N GLY A 206 -70.47 10.32 -14.29
CA GLY A 206 -71.29 11.38 -13.69
C GLY A 206 -71.16 11.42 -12.15
N LYS A 207 -70.90 12.61 -11.55
CA LYS A 207 -70.92 12.93 -10.08
C LYS A 207 -69.83 12.26 -9.20
N GLU A 208 -69.48 12.69 -7.98
CA GLU A 208 -69.58 13.97 -7.20
C GLU A 208 -68.39 13.95 -6.19
N ARG A 209 -67.67 15.01 -5.75
CA ARG A 209 -67.95 16.40 -5.34
C ARG A 209 -68.69 16.61 -4.01
N GLN A 210 -67.92 16.67 -2.92
CA GLN A 210 -68.02 17.58 -1.74
C GLN A 210 -66.80 17.30 -0.83
N GLU A 211 -65.98 18.21 -0.30
CA GLU A 211 -66.03 19.67 -0.09
C GLU A 211 -67.00 20.16 0.99
N LEU A 212 -66.49 20.60 2.17
CA LEU A 212 -66.69 21.97 2.72
C LEU A 212 -66.20 22.19 4.17
N SER A 213 -65.41 23.26 4.36
CA SER A 213 -65.36 24.15 5.56
C SER A 213 -64.79 23.58 6.89
N MET A 214 -64.30 24.38 7.86
CA MET A 214 -64.14 25.85 8.04
C MET A 214 -62.83 26.07 8.89
N VAL A 215 -62.20 27.23 9.15
CA VAL A 215 -62.61 28.52 9.78
C VAL A 215 -61.57 29.62 9.43
N LEU A 216 -61.85 30.89 9.77
CA LEU A 216 -60.99 32.09 9.65
C LEU A 216 -59.84 32.14 10.71
N TYR A 217 -58.84 33.02 10.71
CA TYR A 217 -58.68 34.35 10.10
C TYR A 217 -57.26 34.63 9.57
N THR A 218 -57.18 35.41 8.49
CA THR A 218 -56.02 36.27 8.15
C THR A 218 -56.52 37.64 7.69
N GLY A 219 -55.69 38.66 7.83
CA GLY A 219 -56.00 40.03 7.40
C GLY A 219 -54.93 40.60 6.48
N THR A 220 -55.29 40.80 5.20
CA THR A 220 -55.04 42.00 4.36
C THR A 220 -53.60 42.55 4.19
N ALA A 221 -53.15 42.97 3.00
CA ALA A 221 -53.80 43.04 1.68
C ALA A 221 -52.75 43.02 0.52
N PRO A 222 -53.17 42.76 -0.74
CA PRO A 222 -52.27 42.42 -1.85
C PRO A 222 -52.22 43.46 -2.99
N LEU A 223 -51.41 43.18 -4.01
CA LEU A 223 -51.62 43.68 -5.39
C LEU A 223 -51.52 42.52 -6.39
N LYS A 224 -52.24 42.65 -7.52
CA LYS A 224 -52.41 41.59 -8.52
C LYS A 224 -51.54 41.77 -9.76
N VAL A 225 -51.25 40.62 -10.37
CA VAL A 225 -50.90 40.35 -11.77
C VAL A 225 -51.62 41.27 -12.76
N ASP A 226 -50.90 41.70 -13.82
CA ASP A 226 -51.47 41.73 -15.17
C ASP A 226 -50.41 41.44 -16.25
N ASN A 227 -50.85 41.10 -17.46
CA ASN A 227 -50.08 40.33 -18.43
C ASN A 227 -49.90 41.08 -19.77
N SER A 228 -48.67 41.39 -20.21
CA SER A 228 -48.43 41.83 -21.59
C SER A 228 -47.00 41.62 -22.11
N LYS A 229 -46.89 41.35 -23.42
CA LYS A 229 -45.61 41.18 -24.14
C LYS A 229 -45.01 42.55 -24.51
N ARG A 230 -43.72 42.77 -24.27
CA ARG A 230 -42.94 43.78 -25.00
C ARG A 230 -41.46 43.42 -25.08
N ASN A 231 -40.91 43.52 -26.29
CA ASN A 231 -39.47 43.40 -26.53
C ASN A 231 -38.75 44.62 -25.92
N VAL A 232 -37.62 44.39 -25.25
CA VAL A 232 -36.70 45.46 -24.83
C VAL A 232 -35.31 45.13 -25.37
N SER A 233 -34.64 46.15 -25.91
CA SER A 233 -33.38 46.03 -26.64
C SER A 233 -32.15 45.89 -25.73
N ALA A 234 -31.07 45.32 -26.28
CA ALA A 234 -29.79 45.22 -25.59
C ALA A 234 -29.22 46.61 -25.26
N SER A 235 -29.13 46.93 -23.97
CA SER A 235 -28.54 48.17 -23.48
C SER A 235 -27.00 48.04 -23.41
N LYS A 236 -26.29 48.95 -24.10
CA LYS A 236 -24.82 49.00 -24.09
C LYS A 236 -24.31 49.50 -22.73
N SER A 237 -24.01 48.59 -21.81
CA SER A 237 -23.32 48.93 -20.56
C SER A 237 -21.88 49.38 -20.86
N LYS A 238 -21.45 50.49 -20.25
CA LYS A 238 -20.16 51.12 -20.55
C LYS A 238 -19.01 50.32 -19.92
N ALA A 239 -17.97 50.04 -20.69
CA ALA A 239 -16.76 49.40 -20.19
C ALA A 239 -16.07 50.27 -19.11
N LYS A 240 -15.67 49.65 -18.00
CA LYS A 240 -14.76 50.27 -17.03
C LYS A 240 -13.33 50.32 -17.63
N PRO A 241 -12.51 51.34 -17.31
CA PRO A 241 -11.19 51.49 -17.90
C PRO A 241 -10.28 50.31 -17.55
N ARG A 242 -9.38 49.96 -18.48
CA ARG A 242 -8.40 48.88 -18.31
C ARG A 242 -7.48 49.20 -17.13
N LYS A 243 -7.38 48.29 -16.14
CA LYS A 243 -6.09 48.14 -15.44
C LYS A 243 -5.08 47.73 -16.51
N LYS A 244 -3.95 48.45 -16.61
CA LYS A 244 -2.84 48.00 -17.47
C LYS A 244 -2.38 46.64 -16.95
N ILE A 245 -2.32 45.65 -17.85
CA ILE A 245 -1.59 44.41 -17.62
C ILE A 245 -0.10 44.79 -17.59
N PRO A 246 0.75 44.18 -16.76
CA PRO A 246 2.20 44.35 -16.87
C PRO A 246 2.68 43.90 -18.26
N GLU A 247 3.15 44.83 -19.08
CA GLU A 247 3.59 44.59 -20.47
C GLU A 247 4.98 43.93 -20.50
N HIS A 248 5.12 42.75 -19.89
CA HIS A 248 6.30 41.86 -20.02
C HIS A 248 5.97 40.38 -19.68
N SER A 249 4.97 39.80 -20.35
CA SER A 249 4.80 38.33 -20.40
C SER A 249 5.69 37.75 -21.50
N THR A 250 6.90 37.30 -21.17
CA THR A 250 7.90 36.71 -22.09
C THR A 250 7.55 35.28 -22.56
N GLN A 251 6.26 34.90 -22.50
CA GLN A 251 5.79 33.55 -22.80
C GLN A 251 5.38 33.43 -24.28
N PRO A 252 5.61 32.28 -24.93
CA PRO A 252 5.23 32.07 -26.33
C PRO A 252 3.70 32.05 -26.48
N LEU A 253 3.22 32.74 -27.51
CA LEU A 253 1.85 32.60 -27.99
C LEU A 253 1.74 31.29 -28.77
N ILE A 254 0.79 30.42 -28.39
CA ILE A 254 0.57 29.09 -28.98
C ILE A 254 -0.91 28.90 -29.35
N THR A 255 -1.17 27.97 -30.27
CA THR A 255 -2.54 27.62 -30.69
C THR A 255 -3.28 26.88 -29.57
N ALA A 256 -4.61 26.96 -29.60
CA ALA A 256 -5.48 26.23 -28.66
C ALA A 256 -5.16 24.73 -28.60
N ASP A 257 -4.93 24.07 -29.74
CA ASP A 257 -4.61 22.64 -29.78
C ASP A 257 -3.24 22.31 -29.17
N LYS A 258 -2.21 23.17 -29.34
CA LYS A 258 -0.91 23.00 -28.66
C LYS A 258 -1.06 23.18 -27.15
N TYR A 259 -1.83 24.17 -26.70
CA TYR A 259 -2.11 24.36 -25.28
C TYR A 259 -2.87 23.16 -24.68
N ALA A 260 -3.92 22.69 -25.37
CA ALA A 260 -4.69 21.52 -24.96
C ALA A 260 -3.81 20.25 -24.88
N SER A 261 -2.94 20.03 -25.87
CA SER A 261 -1.97 18.94 -25.88
C SER A 261 -1.02 19.00 -24.67
N ARG A 262 -0.29 20.11 -24.49
CA ARG A 262 0.64 20.32 -23.35
C ARG A 262 -0.06 20.18 -22.00
N SER A 263 -1.28 20.70 -21.87
CA SER A 263 -2.14 20.56 -20.69
C SER A 263 -2.56 19.11 -20.43
N SER A 264 -2.83 18.32 -21.48
CA SER A 264 -3.19 16.91 -21.36
C SER A 264 -2.03 16.02 -20.89
N MET A 265 -0.79 16.37 -21.25
CA MET A 265 0.44 15.66 -20.83
C MET A 265 0.75 15.86 -19.34
N LEU A 266 0.45 17.05 -18.80
CA LEU A 266 0.62 17.37 -17.37
C LEU A 266 -0.60 16.96 -16.51
N SER A 267 -1.75 16.72 -17.14
CA SER A 267 -2.98 16.31 -16.46
C SER A 267 -2.93 14.84 -16.05
N SER A 268 -2.30 14.55 -14.91
CA SER A 268 -2.35 13.22 -14.28
C SER A 268 -3.79 12.82 -13.90
N LEU A 269 -4.04 11.52 -13.79
CA LEU A 269 -5.36 10.95 -13.45
C LEU A 269 -5.26 9.83 -12.39
N VAL A 270 -4.31 8.91 -12.57
CA VAL A 270 -4.17 7.69 -11.77
C VAL A 270 -2.70 7.40 -11.46
N VAL A 271 -2.44 6.90 -10.25
CA VAL A 271 -1.10 6.56 -9.75
C VAL A 271 -1.05 5.12 -9.25
N ALA A 272 0.06 4.42 -9.49
CA ALA A 272 0.28 3.07 -8.99
C ALA A 272 1.79 2.80 -8.76
N TRP A 273 2.14 2.21 -7.62
CA TRP A 273 3.50 1.75 -7.31
C TRP A 273 3.74 0.28 -7.69
N SER A 274 4.95 -0.03 -8.14
CA SER A 274 5.43 -1.40 -8.32
C SER A 274 5.91 -2.00 -6.99
N PRO A 275 5.98 -3.35 -6.89
CA PRO A 275 6.82 -4.02 -5.89
C PRO A 275 8.28 -3.55 -5.92
N VAL A 276 9.04 -3.85 -4.86
CA VAL A 276 10.48 -3.53 -4.79
C VAL A 276 11.25 -4.40 -5.78
N LEU A 277 12.10 -3.75 -6.57
CA LEU A 277 12.97 -4.33 -7.59
C LEU A 277 14.39 -4.33 -7.04
N GLN A 278 15.04 -5.49 -6.97
CA GLN A 278 16.40 -5.64 -6.45
C GLN A 278 17.36 -6.07 -7.57
N LEU A 279 18.55 -5.45 -7.63
CA LEU A 279 19.60 -5.84 -8.58
C LEU A 279 20.45 -7.00 -8.02
N THR A 280 20.12 -8.24 -8.39
CA THR A 280 20.94 -9.42 -8.06
C THR A 280 22.18 -9.50 -8.96
N SER A 281 23.36 -9.19 -8.40
CA SER A 281 24.61 -9.22 -9.18
C SER A 281 25.12 -10.65 -9.36
N LYS A 282 25.31 -11.08 -10.61
CA LYS A 282 25.72 -12.47 -10.97
C LYS A 282 27.13 -12.87 -10.51
N THR A 283 27.87 -11.96 -9.86
CA THR A 283 29.23 -12.17 -9.31
C THR A 283 29.36 -11.81 -7.82
N CYS A 284 28.29 -11.37 -7.15
CA CYS A 284 28.27 -11.12 -5.70
C CYS A 284 26.87 -11.26 -5.11
N SER A 285 26.74 -12.11 -4.08
CA SER A 285 25.56 -12.28 -3.24
C SER A 285 25.37 -11.13 -2.22
N ILE A 286 25.78 -9.91 -2.59
CA ILE A 286 25.81 -8.73 -1.73
C ILE A 286 25.04 -7.60 -2.46
N PRO A 287 23.93 -7.09 -1.93
CA PRO A 287 23.30 -5.89 -2.47
C PRO A 287 24.22 -4.69 -2.25
N GLN A 288 24.51 -3.94 -3.32
CA GLN A 288 25.27 -2.69 -3.20
C GLN A 288 24.37 -1.55 -2.73
N ASN A 289 24.91 -0.55 -2.03
CA ASN A 289 24.13 0.63 -1.60
C ASN A 289 23.39 1.26 -2.81
N GLY A 290 22.06 1.36 -2.70
CA GLY A 290 21.19 1.83 -3.78
C GLY A 290 20.67 0.77 -4.77
N SER A 291 20.94 -0.53 -4.57
CA SER A 291 20.52 -1.62 -5.49
C SER A 291 19.02 -1.94 -5.52
N SER A 292 18.22 -1.29 -4.66
CA SER A 292 16.80 -1.59 -4.45
C SER A 292 15.94 -0.36 -4.72
N VAL A 293 14.95 -0.47 -5.61
CA VAL A 293 14.09 0.64 -6.04
C VAL A 293 12.64 0.19 -6.16
N SER A 294 11.69 1.13 -6.22
CA SER A 294 10.34 0.90 -6.72
C SER A 294 10.03 1.90 -7.85
N LEU A 295 9.09 1.54 -8.73
CA LEU A 295 8.63 2.39 -9.83
C LEU A 295 7.23 2.93 -9.52
N LEU A 296 7.05 4.23 -9.66
CA LEU A 296 5.75 4.89 -9.66
C LEU A 296 5.32 5.13 -11.11
N ALA A 297 4.21 4.51 -11.53
CA ALA A 297 3.52 4.87 -12.77
C ALA A 297 2.49 5.97 -12.50
N VAL A 298 2.48 7.00 -13.36
CA VAL A 298 1.52 8.09 -13.35
C VAL A 298 0.87 8.18 -14.74
N GLY A 299 -0.41 7.83 -14.84
CA GLY A 299 -1.19 7.89 -16.08
C GLY A 299 -1.90 9.24 -16.25
N GLY A 300 -1.87 9.80 -17.46
CA GLY A 300 -2.44 11.12 -17.78
C GLY A 300 -3.55 11.14 -18.83
N LYS A 301 -4.16 12.32 -19.03
CA LYS A 301 -5.18 12.57 -20.09
C LYS A 301 -4.63 12.43 -21.51
N SER A 302 -3.32 12.58 -21.72
CA SER A 302 -2.67 12.38 -23.03
C SER A 302 -2.58 10.92 -23.48
N GLY A 303 -3.05 9.96 -22.68
CA GLY A 303 -2.83 8.53 -22.92
C GLY A 303 -1.40 8.06 -22.62
N GLN A 304 -0.59 8.92 -21.99
CA GLN A 304 0.79 8.61 -21.61
C GLN A 304 0.87 8.14 -20.15
N VAL A 305 1.78 7.21 -19.87
CA VAL A 305 2.27 6.89 -18.54
C VAL A 305 3.68 7.47 -18.40
N SER A 306 3.91 8.30 -17.38
CA SER A 306 5.27 8.63 -16.92
C SER A 306 5.67 7.69 -15.80
N ILE A 307 6.91 7.18 -15.85
CA ILE A 307 7.39 6.11 -14.96
C ILE A 307 8.63 6.62 -14.22
N TRP A 308 8.55 6.61 -12.88
CA TRP A 308 9.50 7.27 -11.99
C TRP A 308 10.17 6.25 -11.07
N ARG A 309 11.51 6.20 -11.07
CA ARG A 309 12.31 5.41 -10.13
C ARG A 309 12.44 6.18 -8.82
N VAL A 310 12.16 5.50 -7.72
CA VAL A 310 12.46 5.96 -6.36
C VAL A 310 13.27 4.88 -5.65
N SER A 311 14.47 5.24 -5.22
CA SER A 311 15.39 4.30 -4.54
C SER A 311 15.08 4.18 -3.06
N VAL A 312 15.34 2.99 -2.49
CA VAL A 312 15.37 2.78 -1.04
C VAL A 312 16.52 3.60 -0.43
N PRO A 313 16.33 4.30 0.70
CA PRO A 313 17.40 5.05 1.38
C PRO A 313 18.57 4.15 1.81
N ASN A 314 19.81 4.62 1.61
CA ASN A 314 21.03 3.89 2.04
C ASN A 314 21.14 3.74 3.57
N TYR A 315 20.47 4.61 4.33
CA TYR A 315 20.35 4.51 5.78
C TYR A 315 19.02 5.10 6.25
N PHE A 316 18.56 4.66 7.43
CA PHE A 316 17.32 5.12 8.04
C PHE A 316 17.59 5.95 9.29
N SER A 317 16.76 6.97 9.52
CA SER A 317 16.85 7.83 10.72
C SER A 317 15.49 8.14 11.28
N ILE A 318 15.43 8.20 12.62
CA ILE A 318 14.28 8.69 13.38
C ILE A 318 14.51 10.10 13.95
N GLU A 319 15.73 10.63 13.86
CA GLU A 319 16.11 11.96 14.32
C GLU A 319 15.94 13.01 13.23
N HIS A 320 16.43 12.71 12.02
CA HIS A 320 16.59 13.68 10.95
C HIS A 320 15.76 13.31 9.72
N GLY A 321 14.71 14.08 9.43
CA GLY A 321 13.89 13.93 8.21
C GLY A 321 14.55 14.43 6.91
N GLY A 322 15.80 14.88 6.97
CA GLY A 322 16.52 15.56 5.88
C GLY A 322 17.18 14.67 4.83
N VAL A 323 16.83 13.37 4.76
CA VAL A 323 17.26 12.48 3.66
C VAL A 323 16.32 12.71 2.48
N PRO A 324 16.77 13.31 1.35
CA PRO A 324 15.88 13.64 0.25
C PRO A 324 15.50 12.39 -0.54
N THR A 325 14.21 12.06 -0.60
CA THR A 325 13.69 11.04 -1.51
C THR A 325 13.87 11.53 -2.96
N THR A 326 14.77 10.92 -3.72
CA THR A 326 14.98 11.25 -5.13
C THR A 326 14.04 10.44 -6.01
N ALA A 327 13.18 11.16 -6.76
CA ALA A 327 12.39 10.57 -7.85
C ALA A 327 12.98 11.01 -9.19
N THR A 328 13.35 10.05 -10.03
CA THR A 328 13.89 10.29 -11.38
C THR A 328 13.01 9.63 -12.44
N ILE A 329 12.74 10.32 -13.55
CA ILE A 329 11.98 9.75 -14.66
C ILE A 329 12.83 8.72 -15.41
N VAL A 330 12.26 7.53 -15.65
CA VAL A 330 12.89 6.43 -16.40
C VAL A 330 12.32 6.35 -17.82
N ALA A 331 11.01 6.52 -17.97
CA ALA A 331 10.34 6.40 -19.25
C ALA A 331 9.09 7.30 -19.33
N LEU A 332 8.77 7.71 -20.56
CA LEU A 332 7.48 8.25 -20.95
C LEU A 332 6.91 7.34 -22.05
N LEU A 333 5.83 6.63 -21.72
CA LEU A 333 5.23 5.57 -22.52
C LEU A 333 3.89 6.05 -23.08
N GLN A 334 3.75 6.14 -24.40
CA GLN A 334 2.46 6.39 -25.05
C GLN A 334 1.62 5.11 -25.03
N ALA A 335 0.95 4.84 -23.91
CA ALA A 335 0.20 3.61 -23.72
C ALA A 335 -1.08 3.58 -24.58
N HIS A 336 -1.83 4.68 -24.59
CA HIS A 336 -3.16 4.79 -25.20
C HIS A 336 -3.32 6.10 -26.00
N HIS A 337 -4.43 6.24 -26.73
CA HIS A 337 -4.79 7.49 -27.43
C HIS A 337 -5.89 8.28 -26.70
N THR A 338 -6.51 7.69 -25.67
CA THR A 338 -7.48 8.35 -24.79
C THR A 338 -7.01 8.29 -23.33
N TRP A 339 -7.80 8.79 -22.39
CA TRP A 339 -7.36 8.98 -21.00
C TRP A 339 -7.14 7.63 -20.29
N ILE A 340 -6.02 7.52 -19.58
CA ILE A 340 -5.73 6.35 -18.72
C ILE A 340 -6.58 6.46 -17.45
N THR A 341 -7.39 5.44 -17.18
CA THR A 341 -8.33 5.41 -16.05
C THR A 341 -7.83 4.56 -14.89
N ALA A 342 -7.15 3.45 -15.19
CA ALA A 342 -6.68 2.48 -14.21
C ALA A 342 -5.28 1.97 -14.55
N ILE A 343 -4.46 1.73 -13.53
CA ILE A 343 -3.14 1.12 -13.64
C ILE A 343 -3.00 0.06 -12.55
N SER A 344 -2.39 -1.08 -12.87
CA SER A 344 -2.01 -2.11 -11.90
C SER A 344 -0.63 -2.68 -12.25
N TRP A 345 0.12 -3.14 -11.25
CA TRP A 345 1.44 -3.74 -11.42
C TRP A 345 1.46 -5.20 -10.92
N ALA A 346 2.30 -6.02 -11.53
CA ALA A 346 2.74 -7.30 -10.98
C ALA A 346 4.26 -7.46 -11.14
N LEU A 347 4.86 -8.26 -10.27
CA LEU A 347 6.25 -8.72 -10.41
C LEU A 347 6.19 -10.20 -10.82
N LEU A 348 6.83 -10.53 -11.95
CA LEU A 348 6.98 -11.89 -12.44
C LEU A 348 8.36 -12.40 -12.03
N ASP A 349 8.37 -13.55 -11.35
CA ASP A 349 9.55 -14.28 -10.90
C ASP A 349 10.44 -13.51 -9.90
N SER A 350 10.56 -14.02 -8.66
CA SER A 350 11.46 -13.48 -7.63
C SER A 350 12.79 -14.21 -7.51
N ASP A 351 12.95 -15.33 -8.21
CA ASP A 351 13.95 -16.35 -7.90
C ASP A 351 14.92 -16.60 -9.07
N SER A 352 14.56 -16.27 -10.32
CA SER A 352 15.52 -16.28 -11.44
C SER A 352 16.42 -15.03 -11.48
N SER A 353 17.49 -15.16 -12.27
CA SER A 353 18.55 -14.15 -12.36
C SER A 353 18.19 -12.88 -13.16
N ASN A 354 16.93 -12.69 -13.54
CA ASN A 354 16.41 -11.54 -14.29
C ASN A 354 14.89 -11.36 -14.03
N PRO A 355 14.48 -10.91 -12.82
CA PRO A 355 13.06 -10.67 -12.53
C PRO A 355 12.42 -9.69 -13.53
N HIS A 356 11.14 -9.88 -13.86
CA HIS A 356 10.42 -9.03 -14.82
C HIS A 356 9.27 -8.27 -14.16
N VAL A 357 8.96 -7.08 -14.67
CA VAL A 357 7.85 -6.25 -14.18
C VAL A 357 6.75 -6.16 -15.22
N LEU A 358 5.51 -6.33 -14.78
CA LEU A 358 4.31 -6.26 -15.59
C LEU A 358 3.47 -5.04 -15.20
N LEU A 359 3.04 -4.29 -16.20
CA LEU A 359 2.23 -3.08 -16.06
C LEU A 359 0.95 -3.26 -16.87
N ALA A 360 -0.22 -3.30 -16.22
CA ALA A 360 -1.51 -3.25 -16.89
C ALA A 360 -2.06 -1.83 -16.91
N THR A 361 -2.56 -1.39 -18.07
CA THR A 361 -3.04 -0.01 -18.31
C THR A 361 -4.42 -0.02 -18.94
N GLY A 362 -5.42 0.51 -18.23
CA GLY A 362 -6.81 0.60 -18.66
C GLY A 362 -7.19 1.98 -19.17
N SER A 363 -8.04 2.02 -20.19
CA SER A 363 -8.34 3.22 -20.98
C SER A 363 -9.82 3.60 -20.97
N THR A 364 -10.09 4.86 -21.35
CA THR A 364 -11.47 5.36 -21.56
C THR A 364 -12.09 4.83 -22.86
N ASP A 365 -11.29 4.33 -23.79
CA ASP A 365 -11.71 3.55 -24.97
C ASP A 365 -11.96 2.06 -24.67
N GLY A 366 -12.10 1.69 -23.39
CA GLY A 366 -12.39 0.32 -22.95
C GLY A 366 -11.23 -0.68 -23.08
N SER A 367 -10.19 -0.34 -23.86
CA SER A 367 -9.05 -1.23 -24.07
C SER A 367 -8.15 -1.34 -22.84
N VAL A 368 -7.50 -2.50 -22.70
CA VAL A 368 -6.47 -2.76 -21.68
C VAL A 368 -5.21 -3.25 -22.37
N LYS A 369 -4.05 -2.73 -21.95
CA LYS A 369 -2.74 -3.14 -22.48
C LYS A 369 -1.82 -3.59 -21.38
N ILE A 370 -1.14 -4.70 -21.64
CA ILE A 370 -0.19 -5.34 -20.73
C ILE A 370 1.22 -5.14 -21.28
N TRP A 371 2.08 -4.52 -20.47
CA TRP A 371 3.46 -4.21 -20.83
C TRP A 371 4.42 -5.00 -19.94
N LEU A 372 5.49 -5.55 -20.52
CA LEU A 372 6.58 -6.24 -19.83
C LEU A 372 7.83 -5.36 -19.82
N ALA A 373 8.58 -5.38 -18.73
CA ALA A 373 9.86 -4.69 -18.62
C ALA A 373 10.92 -5.52 -17.87
N TYR A 374 12.17 -5.36 -18.29
CA TYR A 374 13.31 -6.10 -17.76
C TYR A 374 14.03 -5.29 -16.69
N ASN A 375 14.15 -5.84 -15.47
CA ASN A 375 14.69 -5.08 -14.34
C ASN A 375 16.12 -4.58 -14.54
N GLU A 376 17.02 -5.37 -15.15
CA GLU A 376 18.37 -4.89 -15.48
C GLU A 376 18.33 -3.61 -16.36
N GLN A 377 17.40 -3.51 -17.32
CA GLN A 377 17.28 -2.36 -18.24
C GLN A 377 16.62 -1.15 -17.54
N LEU A 378 15.59 -1.40 -16.72
CA LEU A 378 14.93 -0.40 -15.88
C LEU A 378 15.84 0.21 -14.81
N LEU A 379 16.91 -0.49 -14.42
CA LEU A 379 17.87 -0.07 -13.41
C LEU A 379 19.12 0.61 -14.03
N LYS A 380 19.65 0.06 -15.13
CA LYS A 380 20.86 0.58 -15.81
C LYS A 380 20.62 1.85 -16.63
N SER A 381 19.37 2.20 -16.94
CA SER A 381 19.02 3.43 -17.64
C SER A 381 19.33 4.68 -16.79
N THR A 382 20.18 5.56 -17.33
CA THR A 382 20.45 6.92 -16.81
C THR A 382 19.72 8.01 -17.57
N GLU A 383 19.25 7.69 -18.79
CA GLU A 383 18.52 8.57 -19.70
C GLU A 383 17.14 7.97 -20.01
N SER A 384 16.18 8.84 -20.35
CA SER A 384 14.75 8.52 -20.55
C SER A 384 14.44 7.80 -21.87
N ASN A 385 15.12 6.69 -22.12
CA ASN A 385 15.00 5.91 -23.34
C ASN A 385 13.67 5.15 -23.43
N HIS A 386 12.93 5.34 -24.53
CA HIS A 386 11.64 4.72 -24.82
C HIS A 386 11.64 3.17 -24.89
N ALA A 387 12.80 2.51 -24.84
CA ALA A 387 12.98 1.10 -25.18
C ALA A 387 12.85 0.10 -24.00
N SER A 388 12.41 0.54 -22.81
CA SER A 388 12.43 -0.29 -21.59
C SER A 388 11.16 -1.12 -21.32
N PHE A 389 10.09 -0.90 -22.09
CA PHE A 389 8.80 -1.61 -21.97
C PHE A 389 8.40 -2.20 -23.33
N SER A 390 8.17 -3.50 -23.39
CA SER A 390 7.56 -4.18 -24.54
C SER A 390 6.05 -4.37 -24.31
N LEU A 391 5.27 -4.28 -25.38
CA LEU A 391 3.83 -4.59 -25.36
C LEU A 391 3.66 -6.11 -25.51
N LEU A 392 2.99 -6.77 -24.56
CA LEU A 392 2.62 -8.19 -24.67
C LEU A 392 1.27 -8.36 -25.36
N GLU A 393 0.25 -7.64 -24.90
CA GLU A 393 -1.12 -7.83 -25.39
C GLU A 393 -1.91 -6.51 -25.43
N VAL A 394 -2.91 -6.47 -26.32
CA VAL A 394 -3.95 -5.45 -26.41
C VAL A 394 -5.31 -6.13 -26.34
N ILE A 395 -5.94 -6.12 -25.17
CA ILE A 395 -7.33 -6.50 -25.01
C ILE A 395 -8.18 -5.44 -25.74
N ALA A 396 -9.09 -5.91 -26.59
CA ALA A 396 -9.75 -5.10 -27.61
C ALA A 396 -10.56 -3.91 -27.04
N VAL A 397 -10.69 -2.87 -27.87
CA VAL A 397 -11.56 -1.71 -27.64
C VAL A 397 -13.00 -2.17 -27.42
N ASP A 398 -13.63 -1.66 -26.35
CA ASP A 398 -15.04 -1.88 -26.01
C ASP A 398 -15.72 -0.53 -25.78
N ASN A 399 -17.04 -0.49 -25.94
CA ASN A 399 -17.84 0.74 -25.81
C ASN A 399 -17.93 1.26 -24.36
N ALA A 400 -17.58 0.43 -23.37
CA ALA A 400 -17.61 0.78 -21.95
C ALA A 400 -16.19 1.06 -21.41
N PRO A 401 -15.92 2.26 -20.84
CA PRO A 401 -14.62 2.58 -20.28
C PRO A 401 -14.26 1.71 -19.07
N VAL A 402 -12.97 1.40 -18.93
CA VAL A 402 -12.41 0.69 -17.77
C VAL A 402 -12.47 1.61 -16.55
N SER A 403 -12.96 1.11 -15.42
CA SER A 403 -12.98 1.84 -14.15
C SER A 403 -11.87 1.40 -13.19
N VAL A 404 -11.61 0.09 -13.09
CA VAL A 404 -10.63 -0.50 -12.15
C VAL A 404 -9.93 -1.71 -12.78
N LEU A 405 -8.65 -1.93 -12.46
CA LEU A 405 -7.89 -3.13 -12.80
C LEU A 405 -7.33 -3.78 -11.54
N SER A 406 -7.32 -5.11 -11.49
CA SER A 406 -6.71 -5.90 -10.40
C SER A 406 -5.87 -7.05 -10.97
N LEU A 407 -4.56 -7.01 -10.73
CA LEU A 407 -3.63 -8.09 -11.07
C LEU A 407 -3.34 -8.98 -9.85
N ALA A 408 -3.17 -10.27 -10.07
CA ALA A 408 -2.65 -11.22 -9.08
C ALA A 408 -1.81 -12.33 -9.70
N MET A 409 -0.89 -12.88 -8.91
CA MET A 409 -0.13 -14.10 -9.23
C MET A 409 -0.65 -15.23 -8.33
N PRO A 410 -1.15 -16.37 -8.88
CA PRO A 410 -1.77 -17.43 -8.10
C PRO A 410 -0.80 -18.48 -7.55
N ASP A 411 0.43 -18.51 -8.05
CA ASP A 411 1.59 -19.17 -7.44
C ASP A 411 2.86 -18.41 -7.82
N LYS A 412 3.86 -18.39 -6.92
CA LYS A 412 5.18 -17.78 -7.13
C LYS A 412 5.98 -18.50 -8.22
N PHE A 413 5.68 -19.78 -8.42
CA PHE A 413 6.33 -20.66 -9.40
C PHE A 413 5.51 -20.82 -10.70
N SER A 414 4.54 -19.93 -10.95
CA SER A 414 3.74 -19.97 -12.18
C SER A 414 3.88 -18.68 -12.99
N ASP A 415 4.19 -18.80 -14.28
CA ASP A 415 4.16 -17.70 -15.25
C ASP A 415 2.74 -17.22 -15.61
N LYS A 416 1.75 -17.54 -14.75
CA LYS A 416 0.34 -17.24 -14.96
C LYS A 416 -0.08 -16.03 -14.15
N ILE A 417 -0.59 -15.02 -14.83
CA ILE A 417 -1.16 -13.82 -14.25
C ILE A 417 -2.68 -13.95 -14.28
N LEU A 418 -3.35 -13.45 -13.24
CA LEU A 418 -4.80 -13.23 -13.22
C LEU A 418 -5.07 -11.74 -13.33
N LEU A 419 -5.83 -11.35 -14.36
CA LEU A 419 -6.25 -9.97 -14.57
C LEU A 419 -7.77 -9.89 -14.46
N ALA A 420 -8.26 -9.07 -13.52
CA ALA A 420 -9.66 -8.66 -13.44
C ALA A 420 -9.81 -7.21 -13.93
N ILE A 421 -10.78 -6.98 -14.80
CA ILE A 421 -11.10 -5.69 -15.43
C ILE A 421 -12.52 -5.32 -15.03
N GLY A 422 -12.70 -4.21 -14.32
CA GLY A 422 -14.01 -3.64 -14.02
C GLY A 422 -14.33 -2.50 -14.96
N LYS A 423 -15.58 -2.41 -15.42
CA LYS A 423 -16.04 -1.37 -16.36
C LYS A 423 -17.12 -0.48 -15.76
N VAL A 424 -17.27 0.71 -16.34
CA VAL A 424 -18.33 1.68 -15.98
C VAL A 424 -19.74 1.17 -16.30
N SER A 425 -19.87 0.15 -17.16
CA SER A 425 -21.12 -0.57 -17.43
C SER A 425 -21.63 -1.43 -16.26
N GLY A 426 -20.80 -1.72 -15.25
CA GLY A 426 -21.11 -2.73 -14.21
C GLY A 426 -20.66 -4.15 -14.56
N SER A 427 -20.34 -4.39 -15.84
CA SER A 427 -19.70 -5.61 -16.31
C SER A 427 -18.22 -5.69 -15.96
N SER A 428 -17.74 -6.92 -15.75
CA SER A 428 -16.35 -7.24 -15.46
C SER A 428 -15.84 -8.36 -16.36
N GLU A 429 -14.54 -8.35 -16.65
CA GLU A 429 -13.86 -9.45 -17.35
C GLU A 429 -12.75 -10.05 -16.50
N VAL A 430 -12.56 -11.36 -16.62
CA VAL A 430 -11.43 -12.08 -16.02
C VAL A 430 -10.63 -12.77 -17.11
N TRP A 431 -9.31 -12.65 -17.04
CA TRP A 431 -8.34 -13.18 -17.99
C TRP A 431 -7.24 -13.94 -17.25
N ILE A 432 -6.90 -15.13 -17.74
CA ILE A 432 -5.71 -15.90 -17.35
C ILE A 432 -4.66 -15.68 -18.41
N CYS A 433 -3.51 -15.13 -18.02
CA CYS A 433 -2.43 -14.75 -18.94
C CYS A 433 -1.20 -15.60 -18.64
N ASP A 434 -0.81 -16.53 -19.51
CA ASP A 434 0.45 -17.26 -19.40
C ASP A 434 1.53 -16.51 -20.18
N VAL A 435 2.49 -15.92 -19.45
CA VAL A 435 3.57 -15.13 -20.04
C VAL A 435 4.53 -16.01 -20.83
N SER A 436 4.79 -17.24 -20.35
CA SER A 436 5.76 -18.17 -20.95
C SER A 436 5.35 -18.60 -22.37
N SER A 437 4.05 -18.83 -22.57
CA SER A 437 3.47 -19.12 -23.89
C SER A 437 2.89 -17.89 -24.60
N SER A 438 2.93 -16.71 -23.95
CA SER A 438 2.29 -15.47 -24.38
C SER A 438 0.81 -15.66 -24.77
N LYS A 439 0.10 -16.48 -24.00
CA LYS A 439 -1.29 -16.91 -24.26
C LYS A 439 -2.24 -16.27 -23.26
N PHE A 440 -3.24 -15.57 -23.80
CA PHE A 440 -4.18 -14.77 -23.03
C PHE A 440 -5.58 -15.37 -23.18
N ASP A 441 -6.03 -16.09 -22.16
CA ASP A 441 -7.29 -16.82 -22.14
C ASP A 441 -8.35 -16.06 -21.32
N LYS A 442 -9.38 -15.57 -22.01
CA LYS A 442 -10.55 -14.96 -21.36
C LYS A 442 -11.36 -16.03 -20.62
N VAL A 443 -11.41 -15.95 -19.30
CA VAL A 443 -12.25 -16.80 -18.42
C VAL A 443 -13.72 -16.51 -18.63
N GLY A 444 -14.08 -15.23 -18.77
CA GLY A 444 -15.45 -14.83 -19.06
C GLY A 444 -15.68 -13.32 -19.05
N LEU A 445 -16.89 -12.95 -19.47
CA LEU A 445 -17.52 -11.66 -19.21
C LEU A 445 -18.63 -11.93 -18.17
N TYR A 446 -18.67 -11.13 -17.12
CA TYR A 446 -19.58 -11.29 -16.00
C TYR A 446 -20.29 -9.96 -15.72
N GLU A 447 -21.61 -9.94 -15.82
CA GLU A 447 -22.44 -8.82 -15.35
C GLU A 447 -22.49 -8.89 -13.82
N MET A 448 -21.46 -8.33 -13.18
CA MET A 448 -21.28 -8.41 -11.72
C MET A 448 -22.20 -7.45 -10.96
N HIS A 449 -22.50 -6.29 -11.52
CA HIS A 449 -23.21 -5.22 -10.84
C HIS A 449 -24.06 -4.43 -11.83
N ASP A 450 -25.17 -3.85 -11.37
CA ASP A 450 -26.07 -3.04 -12.22
C ASP A 450 -25.54 -1.62 -12.48
N HIS A 451 -24.48 -1.22 -11.75
CA HIS A 451 -23.82 0.08 -11.80
C HIS A 451 -22.28 -0.06 -11.82
N VAL A 452 -21.59 1.02 -12.15
CA VAL A 452 -20.13 1.21 -12.19
C VAL A 452 -19.39 0.33 -11.16
N VAL A 453 -18.49 -0.55 -11.64
CA VAL A 453 -17.58 -1.29 -10.74
C VAL A 453 -16.56 -0.30 -10.18
N THR A 454 -16.56 -0.09 -8.86
CA THR A 454 -15.75 0.92 -8.16
C THR A 454 -14.53 0.38 -7.44
N GLY A 455 -14.38 -0.94 -7.34
CA GLY A 455 -13.23 -1.60 -6.74
C GLY A 455 -13.20 -3.11 -7.06
N LEU A 456 -12.00 -3.65 -7.26
CA LEU A 456 -11.72 -5.06 -7.50
C LEU A 456 -10.44 -5.46 -6.78
N ALA A 457 -10.50 -6.52 -5.96
CA ALA A 457 -9.32 -7.06 -5.29
C ALA A 457 -9.30 -8.59 -5.26
N TRP A 458 -8.17 -9.16 -5.66
CA TRP A 458 -7.88 -10.58 -5.48
C TRP A 458 -7.39 -10.87 -4.05
N ALA A 459 -7.70 -12.07 -3.55
CA ALA A 459 -7.23 -12.62 -2.28
C ALA A 459 -6.84 -14.10 -2.44
N PHE A 460 -6.15 -14.65 -1.43
CA PHE A 460 -5.74 -16.06 -1.35
C PHE A 460 -4.96 -16.56 -2.57
N ASP A 461 -3.96 -15.77 -3.01
CA ASP A 461 -3.22 -15.94 -4.26
C ASP A 461 -4.19 -16.19 -5.44
N GLY A 462 -5.04 -15.19 -5.72
CA GLY A 462 -5.90 -15.17 -6.90
C GLY A 462 -7.07 -16.15 -6.92
N ARG A 463 -7.32 -16.91 -5.85
CA ARG A 463 -8.42 -17.90 -5.79
C ARG A 463 -9.77 -17.26 -5.51
N SER A 464 -9.79 -16.10 -4.85
CA SER A 464 -11.01 -15.32 -4.61
C SER A 464 -10.86 -13.90 -5.13
N LEU A 465 -11.90 -13.40 -5.78
CA LEU A 465 -12.03 -12.03 -6.27
C LEU A 465 -13.20 -11.37 -5.54
N TYR A 466 -13.02 -10.14 -5.09
CA TYR A 466 -14.06 -9.33 -4.46
C TYR A 466 -14.32 -8.09 -5.30
N SER A 467 -15.58 -7.80 -5.57
CA SER A 467 -16.02 -6.65 -6.37
C SER A 467 -16.93 -5.74 -5.55
N CYS A 468 -16.77 -4.42 -5.71
CA CYS A 468 -17.69 -3.42 -5.18
C CYS A 468 -18.18 -2.48 -6.28
N SER A 469 -19.38 -1.93 -6.13
CA SER A 469 -19.98 -1.02 -7.11
C SER A 469 -20.72 0.15 -6.45
N GLN A 470 -20.98 1.16 -7.27
CA GLN A 470 -21.88 2.25 -6.92
C GLN A 470 -23.32 1.78 -6.61
N ASP A 471 -23.68 0.52 -6.92
CA ASP A 471 -24.93 -0.14 -6.48
C ASP A 471 -25.04 -0.40 -4.96
N ASN A 472 -24.01 -0.04 -4.18
CA ASN A 472 -23.90 -0.24 -2.73
C ASN A 472 -23.76 -1.72 -2.28
N PHE A 473 -23.48 -2.64 -3.21
CA PHE A 473 -23.19 -4.03 -2.91
C PHE A 473 -21.70 -4.37 -3.02
N VAL A 474 -21.33 -5.45 -2.34
CA VAL A 474 -20.06 -6.17 -2.52
C VAL A 474 -20.37 -7.62 -2.75
N ARG A 475 -19.73 -8.21 -3.76
CA ARG A 475 -19.88 -9.62 -4.13
C ARG A 475 -18.53 -10.33 -4.00
N SER A 476 -18.60 -11.61 -3.67
CA SER A 476 -17.44 -12.50 -3.57
C SER A 476 -17.53 -13.57 -4.65
N TRP A 477 -16.39 -13.85 -5.26
CA TRP A 477 -16.28 -14.71 -6.41
C TRP A 477 -15.12 -15.68 -6.20
N ILE A 478 -15.31 -16.95 -6.52
CA ILE A 478 -14.25 -17.97 -6.46
C ILE A 478 -13.90 -18.40 -7.87
N LEU A 479 -12.61 -18.42 -8.18
CA LEU A 479 -12.06 -18.92 -9.44
C LEU A 479 -11.73 -20.40 -9.27
N SER A 480 -12.43 -21.28 -9.98
CA SER A 480 -12.21 -22.73 -9.95
C SER A 480 -12.27 -23.31 -11.35
N ASP A 481 -11.30 -24.13 -11.71
CA ASP A 481 -11.21 -24.82 -13.02
C ASP A 481 -11.32 -23.89 -14.23
N GLY A 482 -10.83 -22.65 -14.09
CA GLY A 482 -10.92 -21.62 -15.14
C GLY A 482 -12.30 -20.98 -15.29
N VAL A 483 -13.19 -21.12 -14.30
CA VAL A 483 -14.52 -20.49 -14.27
C VAL A 483 -14.70 -19.72 -12.96
N LEU A 484 -15.15 -18.46 -13.06
CA LEU A 484 -15.52 -17.65 -11.91
C LEU A 484 -16.98 -17.96 -11.48
N ARG A 485 -17.23 -18.10 -10.17
CA ARG A 485 -18.57 -18.36 -9.59
C ARG A 485 -18.84 -17.42 -8.41
N GLU A 486 -20.04 -16.86 -8.33
CA GLU A 486 -20.46 -16.06 -7.16
C GLU A 486 -20.68 -16.94 -5.94
N VAL A 487 -20.21 -16.50 -4.77
CA VAL A 487 -20.29 -17.22 -3.49
C VAL A 487 -20.60 -16.19 -2.38
N PRO A 488 -21.48 -16.50 -1.41
CA PRO A 488 -21.74 -15.57 -0.30
C PRO A 488 -20.44 -15.23 0.47
N ILE A 489 -20.33 -13.96 0.87
CA ILE A 489 -19.35 -13.50 1.86
C ILE A 489 -19.74 -14.11 3.22
N PRO A 490 -18.78 -14.67 4.00
CA PRO A 490 -19.06 -15.21 5.32
C PRO A 490 -19.78 -14.20 6.23
N SER A 491 -20.86 -14.62 6.88
CA SER A 491 -21.69 -13.76 7.72
C SER A 491 -21.34 -13.85 9.22
N ASN A 492 -20.69 -14.92 9.65
CA ASN A 492 -20.32 -15.15 11.05
C ASN A 492 -18.96 -14.51 11.37
N THR A 493 -19.00 -13.47 12.20
CA THR A 493 -17.80 -12.80 12.68
C THR A 493 -17.33 -13.43 14.00
N PRO A 494 -16.06 -13.82 14.17
CA PRO A 494 -15.53 -14.15 15.48
C PRO A 494 -15.65 -12.91 16.39
N ARG A 495 -16.13 -13.11 17.63
CA ARG A 495 -16.57 -11.99 18.48
C ARG A 495 -15.40 -11.11 18.92
N LEU A 496 -15.24 -9.98 18.24
CA LEU A 496 -14.64 -8.77 18.80
C LEU A 496 -15.72 -7.70 19.01
N ARG A 497 -15.40 -6.62 19.73
CA ARG A 497 -16.39 -5.69 20.29
C ARG A 497 -17.29 -5.04 19.24
N SER A 498 -18.61 -5.13 19.47
CA SER A 498 -19.68 -4.18 19.10
C SER A 498 -19.50 -3.39 17.81
N SER A 499 -20.45 -3.57 16.88
CA SER A 499 -20.79 -2.56 15.88
C SER A 499 -20.83 -1.16 16.51
N THR A 500 -20.04 -0.24 15.97
CA THR A 500 -20.25 1.19 16.19
C THR A 500 -21.66 1.57 15.72
N ASP A 501 -22.36 2.42 16.46
CA ASP A 501 -23.71 2.93 16.11
C ASP A 501 -23.66 3.90 14.91
N LEU A 502 -23.24 3.39 13.76
CA LEU A 502 -23.37 4.05 12.46
C LEU A 502 -24.69 3.60 11.81
N PRO A 503 -25.44 4.52 11.18
CA PRO A 503 -26.71 4.17 10.55
C PRO A 503 -26.48 3.31 9.29
N ASP A 504 -27.34 2.32 9.06
CA ASP A 504 -27.36 1.50 7.82
C ASP A 504 -27.97 2.27 6.63
N ALA A 505 -27.55 3.53 6.47
CA ALA A 505 -28.01 4.48 5.48
C ALA A 505 -26.91 4.75 4.43
N TYR A 506 -26.59 3.75 3.62
CA TYR A 506 -25.51 3.82 2.63
C TYR A 506 -26.05 3.90 1.20
N ILE A 507 -25.42 4.73 0.35
CA ILE A 507 -25.89 5.00 -1.02
C ILE A 507 -24.97 4.43 -2.12
N SER A 508 -23.68 4.22 -1.84
CA SER A 508 -22.72 3.71 -2.85
C SER A 508 -21.39 3.24 -2.25
N CYS A 509 -20.85 2.11 -2.70
CA CYS A 509 -19.46 1.72 -2.45
C CYS A 509 -18.53 2.41 -3.46
N LEU A 510 -17.37 2.90 -3.02
CA LEU A 510 -16.39 3.61 -3.88
C LEU A 510 -14.94 3.08 -3.77
N GLY A 511 -14.73 1.96 -3.10
CA GLY A 511 -13.46 1.25 -3.10
C GLY A 511 -13.43 0.06 -2.14
N LEU A 512 -12.49 -0.85 -2.38
CA LEU A 512 -12.30 -2.10 -1.64
C LEU A 512 -10.81 -2.46 -1.60
N ALA A 513 -10.28 -2.82 -0.43
CA ALA A 513 -8.91 -3.27 -0.25
C ALA A 513 -8.82 -4.48 0.70
N VAL A 514 -7.87 -5.39 0.45
CA VAL A 514 -7.64 -6.62 1.23
C VAL A 514 -6.46 -6.42 2.19
N SER A 515 -6.50 -7.03 3.37
CA SER A 515 -5.42 -6.98 4.35
C SER A 515 -4.17 -7.76 3.91
N PRO A 516 -2.95 -7.40 4.37
CA PRO A 516 -1.72 -8.09 3.96
C PRO A 516 -1.70 -9.61 4.19
N GLY A 517 -2.47 -10.14 5.15
CA GLY A 517 -2.62 -11.57 5.41
C GLY A 517 -3.83 -12.23 4.72
N ASN A 518 -4.61 -11.50 3.91
CA ASN A 518 -5.84 -11.97 3.24
C ASN A 518 -6.96 -12.46 4.18
N LEU A 519 -7.03 -12.01 5.44
CA LEU A 519 -8.12 -12.40 6.35
C LEU A 519 -9.20 -11.33 6.55
N VAL A 520 -8.94 -10.07 6.17
CA VAL A 520 -9.88 -8.93 6.29
C VAL A 520 -10.01 -8.20 4.95
N ILE A 521 -11.20 -7.67 4.68
CA ILE A 521 -11.46 -6.66 3.65
C ILE A 521 -11.92 -5.37 4.30
N ALA A 522 -11.39 -4.24 3.84
CA ALA A 522 -11.90 -2.91 4.11
C ALA A 522 -12.65 -2.41 2.87
N MET A 523 -13.90 -2.01 3.05
CA MET A 523 -14.77 -1.40 2.04
C MET A 523 -15.03 0.06 2.43
N VAL A 524 -15.22 0.97 1.48
CA VAL A 524 -15.62 2.36 1.80
C VAL A 524 -16.91 2.76 1.08
N ARG A 525 -17.86 3.28 1.84
CA ARG A 525 -19.22 3.63 1.41
C ARG A 525 -19.53 5.10 1.69
N ASN A 526 -20.24 5.79 0.80
CA ASN A 526 -20.88 7.07 1.13
C ASN A 526 -22.18 6.81 1.90
N PHE A 527 -22.49 7.69 2.86
CA PHE A 527 -23.83 7.72 3.48
C PHE A 527 -24.85 8.40 2.55
N ASP A 528 -26.10 7.95 2.61
CA ASP A 528 -27.25 8.67 2.07
C ASP A 528 -27.57 9.85 3.00
N GLN A 529 -27.23 11.06 2.54
CA GLN A 529 -27.41 12.28 3.32
C GLN A 529 -28.88 12.66 3.56
N ASP A 530 -29.84 12.11 2.81
CA ASP A 530 -31.26 12.39 3.00
C ASP A 530 -31.92 11.46 4.05
N LEU A 531 -31.22 10.38 4.45
CA LEU A 531 -31.63 9.46 5.51
C LEU A 531 -30.95 9.74 6.87
N LEU A 532 -29.94 10.61 6.91
CA LEU A 532 -29.23 11.02 8.14
C LEU A 532 -29.94 12.14 8.89
N ASP A 533 -29.74 12.23 10.21
CA ASP A 533 -30.13 13.43 10.96
C ASP A 533 -29.37 14.68 10.46
N PRO A 534 -30.08 15.75 10.02
CA PRO A 534 -29.48 16.93 9.38
C PRO A 534 -28.81 17.92 10.35
N MET A 535 -28.95 17.74 11.66
CA MET A 535 -28.26 18.53 12.67
C MET A 535 -26.99 17.84 13.19
N TYR A 536 -27.05 16.53 13.42
CA TYR A 536 -25.99 15.77 14.10
C TYR A 536 -25.16 14.89 13.15
N GLN A 537 -25.81 14.03 12.35
CA GLN A 537 -25.14 13.00 11.54
C GLN A 537 -24.64 13.56 10.20
N GLN A 538 -25.52 14.16 9.38
CA GLN A 538 -25.24 14.65 8.03
C GLN A 538 -24.06 15.64 7.96
N ARG A 539 -23.75 16.31 9.08
CA ARG A 539 -22.67 17.30 9.20
C ARG A 539 -21.31 16.70 9.54
N THR A 540 -21.30 15.53 10.17
CA THR A 540 -20.10 14.89 10.76
C THR A 540 -19.71 13.60 10.03
N GLN A 541 -20.69 12.86 9.52
CA GLN A 541 -20.55 11.58 8.85
C GLN A 541 -20.94 11.74 7.37
N LYS A 542 -19.99 11.51 6.44
CA LYS A 542 -20.26 11.57 4.99
C LYS A 542 -19.94 10.28 4.24
N ALA A 543 -18.98 9.54 4.75
CA ALA A 543 -18.69 8.17 4.35
C ALA A 543 -18.28 7.34 5.58
N ALA A 544 -18.21 6.02 5.41
CA ALA A 544 -17.61 5.12 6.40
C ALA A 544 -16.70 4.09 5.73
N VAL A 545 -15.73 3.60 6.49
CA VAL A 545 -14.96 2.39 6.20
C VAL A 545 -15.57 1.24 6.99
N ASP A 546 -15.92 0.15 6.35
CA ASP A 546 -16.42 -1.07 6.97
C ASP A 546 -15.40 -2.20 6.83
N PHE A 547 -15.19 -2.97 7.89
CA PHE A 547 -14.28 -4.11 7.92
C PHE A 547 -15.05 -5.43 8.01
N PHE A 548 -14.75 -6.34 7.08
CA PHE A 548 -15.37 -7.66 6.97
C PHE A 548 -14.30 -8.75 7.09
N TRP A 549 -14.61 -9.83 7.80
CA TRP A 549 -13.74 -11.01 7.86
C TRP A 549 -13.97 -11.90 6.63
N ILE A 550 -12.89 -12.27 5.94
CA ILE A 550 -12.91 -13.23 4.82
C ILE A 550 -12.20 -14.54 5.14
N GLY A 551 -11.63 -14.71 6.34
CA GLY A 551 -10.97 -15.95 6.73
C GLY A 551 -11.87 -17.20 6.73
N ALA A 552 -13.20 -17.06 6.79
CA ALA A 552 -14.14 -18.17 6.60
C ALA A 552 -14.43 -18.52 5.12
N GLN A 553 -13.87 -17.81 4.14
CA GLN A 553 -14.13 -18.08 2.71
C GLN A 553 -13.66 -19.49 2.34
N GLN A 554 -14.53 -20.29 1.74
CA GLN A 554 -14.20 -21.65 1.30
C GLN A 554 -13.35 -21.62 0.01
N VAL A 555 -12.06 -21.31 0.14
CA VAL A 555 -11.11 -21.15 -0.97
C VAL A 555 -10.87 -22.44 -1.76
N ASN A 556 -10.99 -23.62 -1.13
CA ASN A 556 -10.79 -24.92 -1.78
C ASN A 556 -12.10 -25.74 -1.78
N PRO A 557 -12.49 -26.35 -2.91
CA PRO A 557 -13.70 -27.19 -2.98
C PRO A 557 -13.53 -28.59 -2.34
N LEU A 558 -12.29 -28.98 -2.02
CA LEU A 558 -11.93 -30.33 -1.56
C LEU A 558 -11.67 -30.40 -0.05
N SER A 559 -12.74 -30.52 0.75
CA SER A 559 -12.69 -31.26 2.04
C SER A 559 -14.06 -31.39 2.72
N ASP A 560 -14.53 -32.62 2.91
CA ASP A 560 -15.52 -32.94 3.95
C ASP A 560 -14.80 -33.26 5.28
N PHE A 561 -14.07 -32.29 5.82
CA PHE A 561 -13.53 -32.37 7.17
C PHE A 561 -14.60 -31.97 8.20
N SER A 562 -14.80 -32.82 9.21
CA SER A 562 -15.45 -32.43 10.46
C SER A 562 -14.53 -31.50 11.27
N PRO A 563 -15.06 -30.47 11.96
CA PRO A 563 -14.24 -29.67 12.87
C PRO A 563 -13.86 -30.47 14.11
N ASP A 564 -12.57 -30.50 14.45
CA ASP A 564 -12.07 -31.15 15.68
C ASP A 564 -12.52 -30.39 16.95
N VAL A 565 -12.88 -29.11 16.83
CA VAL A 565 -13.40 -28.26 17.93
C VAL A 565 -14.66 -27.54 17.48
N VAL A 566 -15.76 -27.72 18.22
CA VAL A 566 -17.04 -27.05 17.97
C VAL A 566 -17.16 -25.79 18.83
N ILE A 567 -17.50 -24.65 18.21
CA ILE A 567 -17.86 -23.41 18.91
C ILE A 567 -19.40 -23.25 18.83
N PRO A 568 -20.13 -23.15 19.95
CA PRO A 568 -21.58 -22.99 19.93
C PRO A 568 -22.02 -21.76 19.12
N GLY A 569 -22.90 -21.98 18.14
CA GLY A 569 -23.41 -20.93 17.25
C GLY A 569 -22.52 -20.59 16.05
N PHE A 570 -21.36 -21.24 15.87
CA PHE A 570 -20.49 -21.03 14.70
C PHE A 570 -20.53 -22.24 13.74
N PRO A 571 -20.69 -22.07 12.42
CA PRO A 571 -20.74 -23.20 11.49
C PRO A 571 -19.42 -23.97 11.41
N GLY A 572 -19.49 -25.29 11.58
CA GLY A 572 -18.30 -26.17 11.58
C GLY A 572 -17.46 -26.08 10.29
N LYS A 573 -18.10 -25.94 9.13
CA LYS A 573 -17.39 -25.75 7.84
C LYS A 573 -16.61 -24.43 7.78
N GLU A 574 -17.14 -23.36 8.39
CA GLU A 574 -16.46 -22.07 8.46
C GLU A 574 -15.26 -22.12 9.42
N LEU A 575 -15.35 -22.84 10.54
CA LEU A 575 -14.20 -23.06 11.45
C LEU A 575 -13.03 -23.80 10.78
N VAL A 576 -13.32 -24.77 9.91
CA VAL A 576 -12.30 -25.45 9.08
C VAL A 576 -11.71 -24.49 8.04
N CYS A 577 -12.54 -23.66 7.39
CA CYS A 577 -12.03 -22.65 6.44
C CYS A 577 -11.13 -21.61 7.14
N TRP A 578 -11.54 -21.13 8.32
CA TRP A 578 -10.73 -20.24 9.17
C TRP A 578 -9.38 -20.83 9.51
N GLU A 579 -9.34 -22.09 9.95
CA GLU A 579 -8.11 -22.80 10.27
C GLU A 579 -7.19 -22.91 9.05
N LEU A 580 -7.71 -23.41 7.92
CA LEU A 580 -6.95 -23.60 6.68
C LEU A 580 -6.40 -22.26 6.14
N ASN A 581 -7.22 -21.21 6.18
CA ASN A 581 -6.83 -19.88 5.70
C ASN A 581 -5.82 -19.21 6.66
N ILE A 582 -5.96 -19.35 7.98
CA ILE A 582 -4.95 -18.87 8.95
C ILE A 582 -3.61 -19.59 8.74
N LEU A 583 -3.62 -20.93 8.60
CA LEU A 583 -2.41 -21.73 8.33
C LEU A 583 -1.74 -21.32 7.01
N TRP A 584 -2.54 -21.10 5.96
CA TRP A 584 -2.08 -20.59 4.67
C TRP A 584 -1.45 -19.21 4.80
N SER A 585 -2.10 -18.27 5.50
CA SER A 585 -1.61 -16.90 5.70
C SER A 585 -0.31 -16.88 6.49
N LEU A 586 -0.18 -17.71 7.54
CA LEU A 586 1.05 -17.88 8.31
C LEU A 586 2.21 -18.34 7.41
N LYS A 587 1.99 -19.35 6.55
CA LYS A 587 2.99 -19.84 5.59
C LYS A 587 3.48 -18.75 4.63
N GLN A 588 2.60 -17.85 4.19
CA GLN A 588 3.01 -16.73 3.32
C GLN A 588 4.00 -15.76 3.98
N TYR A 589 4.02 -15.69 5.31
CA TYR A 589 4.97 -14.87 6.08
C TYR A 589 6.32 -15.55 6.33
N GLU A 590 6.52 -16.80 5.91
CA GLU A 590 7.86 -17.43 5.88
C GLU A 590 8.74 -16.85 4.75
N ASN A 591 8.14 -16.24 3.73
CA ASN A 591 8.87 -15.55 2.65
C ASN A 591 9.58 -14.29 3.16
N GLN A 592 10.89 -14.18 2.92
CA GLN A 592 11.71 -13.03 3.32
C GLN A 592 11.27 -11.72 2.65
N ASN A 593 10.78 -11.77 1.41
CA ASN A 593 10.37 -10.60 0.62
C ASN A 593 9.05 -9.96 1.11
N LYS A 594 8.25 -10.67 1.92
CA LYS A 594 7.03 -10.12 2.54
C LYS A 594 7.39 -9.50 3.90
N PRO A 595 6.85 -8.33 4.31
CA PRO A 595 7.06 -7.81 5.66
C PRO A 595 6.27 -8.60 6.72
N LEU A 596 6.73 -8.62 7.98
CA LEU A 596 6.05 -9.32 9.08
C LEU A 596 4.90 -8.49 9.67
N VAL A 597 3.78 -8.45 8.96
CA VAL A 597 2.62 -7.60 9.30
C VAL A 597 1.36 -8.46 9.50
N VAL A 598 1.43 -9.30 10.53
CA VAL A 598 0.44 -10.33 10.88
C VAL A 598 -0.74 -9.82 11.72
N TRP A 599 -1.14 -8.55 11.56
CA TRP A 599 -2.19 -7.93 12.38
C TRP A 599 -3.53 -8.66 12.28
N ASP A 600 -3.94 -9.02 11.07
CA ASP A 600 -5.22 -9.66 10.78
C ASP A 600 -5.28 -11.09 11.35
N ILE A 601 -4.20 -11.87 11.23
CA ILE A 601 -4.03 -13.17 11.88
C ILE A 601 -4.14 -13.03 13.41
N VAL A 602 -3.41 -12.07 14.00
CA VAL A 602 -3.42 -11.84 15.45
C VAL A 602 -4.81 -11.41 15.94
N ALA A 603 -5.49 -10.51 15.22
CA ALA A 603 -6.82 -10.03 15.57
C ALA A 603 -7.88 -11.15 15.45
N ALA A 604 -7.81 -11.98 14.41
CA ALA A 604 -8.68 -13.15 14.26
C ALA A 604 -8.47 -14.15 15.40
N LEU A 605 -7.21 -14.53 15.68
CA LEU A 605 -6.88 -15.46 16.78
C LEU A 605 -7.28 -14.91 18.15
N LEU A 606 -7.20 -13.60 18.39
CA LEU A 606 -7.69 -12.98 19.64
C LEU A 606 -9.22 -13.00 19.74
N ALA A 607 -9.95 -12.70 18.65
CA ALA A 607 -11.40 -12.81 18.62
C ALA A 607 -11.88 -14.26 18.84
N PHE A 608 -11.14 -15.23 18.31
CA PHE A 608 -11.35 -16.64 18.62
C PHE A 608 -10.94 -17.01 20.05
N LYS A 609 -9.87 -16.45 20.63
CA LYS A 609 -9.46 -16.70 22.03
C LYS A 609 -10.59 -16.30 23.01
N CYS A 610 -11.24 -15.17 22.76
CA CYS A 610 -12.42 -14.72 23.51
C CYS A 610 -13.66 -15.62 23.34
N SER A 611 -13.70 -16.48 22.32
CA SER A 611 -14.84 -17.35 21.99
C SER A 611 -14.61 -18.82 22.37
N SER A 612 -13.39 -19.33 22.16
CA SER A 612 -12.91 -20.66 22.56
C SER A 612 -11.39 -20.71 22.49
N ALA A 613 -10.71 -20.59 23.64
CA ALA A 613 -9.25 -20.71 23.72
C ALA A 613 -8.74 -22.07 23.19
N LYS A 614 -9.52 -23.14 23.33
CA LYS A 614 -9.19 -24.50 22.84
C LYS A 614 -9.09 -24.57 21.31
N TYR A 615 -9.89 -23.78 20.58
CA TYR A 615 -9.77 -23.70 19.12
C TYR A 615 -8.46 -23.00 18.72
N VAL A 616 -8.10 -21.90 19.40
CA VAL A 616 -6.82 -21.21 19.19
C VAL A 616 -5.62 -22.10 19.52
N GLU A 617 -5.69 -22.86 20.62
CA GLU A 617 -4.69 -23.88 20.97
C GLU A 617 -4.56 -24.93 19.86
N HIS A 618 -5.68 -25.50 19.36
CA HIS A 618 -5.66 -26.46 18.26
C HIS A 618 -4.99 -25.90 16.99
N VAL A 619 -5.43 -24.73 16.51
CA VAL A 619 -4.88 -24.08 15.30
C VAL A 619 -3.38 -23.83 15.43
N LEU A 620 -2.92 -23.36 16.60
CA LEU A 620 -1.51 -23.09 16.84
C LEU A 620 -0.67 -24.36 17.01
N VAL A 621 -1.16 -25.39 17.72
CA VAL A 621 -0.47 -26.68 17.85
C VAL A 621 -0.35 -27.40 16.49
N LYS A 622 -1.38 -27.27 15.64
CA LYS A 622 -1.36 -27.76 14.24
C LYS A 622 -0.36 -26.99 13.38
N TRP A 623 -0.31 -25.65 13.51
CA TRP A 623 0.72 -24.83 12.87
C TRP A 623 2.14 -25.23 13.27
N LEU A 624 2.41 -25.35 14.58
CA LEU A 624 3.72 -25.78 15.10
C LEU A 624 4.13 -27.14 14.54
N SER A 625 3.19 -28.10 14.48
CA SER A 625 3.44 -29.43 13.92
C SER A 625 3.88 -29.36 12.45
N ILE A 626 3.14 -28.61 11.63
CA ILE A 626 3.37 -28.47 10.18
C ILE A 626 4.67 -27.72 9.88
N SER A 627 4.93 -26.58 10.54
CA SER A 627 6.12 -25.75 10.27
C SER A 627 7.41 -26.23 10.94
N PHE A 628 7.37 -26.92 12.09
CA PHE A 628 8.56 -27.15 12.93
C PHE A 628 8.87 -28.60 13.30
N VAL A 629 7.95 -29.53 13.07
CA VAL A 629 8.12 -30.96 13.37
C VAL A 629 8.09 -31.81 12.09
N GLY A 630 7.35 -31.35 11.07
CA GLY A 630 7.26 -31.99 9.76
C GLY A 630 6.18 -33.08 9.69
N SER A 631 5.86 -33.50 8.47
CA SER A 631 4.71 -34.37 8.15
C SER A 631 4.77 -35.81 8.68
N GLN A 632 5.81 -36.17 9.44
CA GLN A 632 5.96 -37.50 10.05
C GLN A 632 5.21 -37.64 11.38
N PHE A 633 4.80 -36.54 12.02
CA PHE A 633 3.96 -36.58 13.22
C PHE A 633 2.48 -36.45 12.86
N GLN A 634 1.67 -37.39 13.36
CA GLN A 634 0.21 -37.44 13.10
C GLN A 634 -0.53 -36.26 13.71
N MET A 635 -1.64 -35.85 13.08
CA MET A 635 -2.59 -34.90 13.67
C MET A 635 -3.21 -35.50 14.94
N GLY A 636 -3.42 -34.66 15.97
CA GLY A 636 -4.07 -35.05 17.23
C GLY A 636 -3.17 -35.10 18.49
N LEU A 637 -1.94 -34.58 18.44
CA LEU A 637 -1.04 -34.48 19.59
C LEU A 637 -1.32 -33.22 20.45
N SER A 638 -1.17 -33.33 21.77
CA SER A 638 -1.34 -32.21 22.72
C SER A 638 -0.17 -31.24 22.72
N ALA A 639 -0.42 -29.99 23.12
CA ALA A 639 0.60 -28.95 23.26
C ALA A 639 1.79 -29.40 24.13
N GLU A 640 1.51 -30.11 25.24
CA GLU A 640 2.47 -30.71 26.16
C GLU A 640 3.55 -31.56 25.47
N LYS A 641 3.21 -32.22 24.36
CA LYS A 641 4.12 -33.10 23.61
C LYS A 641 4.88 -32.36 22.51
N ILE A 642 4.27 -31.32 21.93
CA ILE A 642 4.83 -30.58 20.79
C ILE A 642 5.73 -29.43 21.27
N LEU A 643 5.34 -28.65 22.27
CA LEU A 643 6.13 -27.50 22.76
C LEU A 643 7.56 -27.91 23.19
N PRO A 644 7.81 -29.01 23.94
CA PRO A 644 9.16 -29.45 24.29
C PRO A 644 9.94 -30.05 23.12
N HIS A 645 9.27 -30.45 22.04
CA HIS A 645 9.94 -30.90 20.82
C HIS A 645 10.38 -29.70 19.98
N VAL A 646 9.51 -28.70 19.78
CA VAL A 646 9.85 -27.45 19.08
C VAL A 646 10.96 -26.69 19.83
N SER A 647 10.92 -26.64 21.17
CA SER A 647 11.99 -26.04 21.98
C SER A 647 13.36 -26.71 21.76
N LYS A 648 13.40 -28.00 21.38
CA LYS A 648 14.62 -28.73 21.04
C LYS A 648 15.02 -28.63 19.56
N SER A 649 14.15 -28.15 18.68
CA SER A 649 14.44 -27.98 17.24
C SER A 649 14.74 -26.54 16.83
N LEU A 650 14.62 -25.54 17.73
CA LEU A 650 14.80 -24.11 17.45
C LEU A 650 16.04 -23.74 16.62
N SER A 651 17.18 -24.41 16.87
CA SER A 651 18.43 -24.16 16.14
C SER A 651 18.39 -24.54 14.66
N LYS A 652 17.46 -25.42 14.24
CA LYS A 652 17.22 -25.80 12.84
C LYS A 652 16.22 -24.89 12.12
N LEU A 653 15.63 -23.92 12.82
CA LEU A 653 14.56 -23.08 12.28
C LEU A 653 15.13 -21.79 11.69
N ALA A 654 14.47 -21.27 10.66
CA ALA A 654 14.85 -19.98 10.10
C ALA A 654 14.59 -18.87 11.12
N SER A 655 15.48 -17.87 11.20
CA SER A 655 15.29 -16.73 12.10
C SER A 655 13.95 -16.03 11.84
N ARG A 656 13.53 -16.00 10.57
CA ARG A 656 12.23 -15.55 10.10
C ARG A 656 11.04 -16.28 10.73
N GLN A 657 11.15 -17.59 10.96
CA GLN A 657 10.09 -18.38 11.61
C GLN A 657 10.10 -18.20 13.14
N LEU A 658 11.29 -18.08 13.75
CA LEU A 658 11.44 -17.72 15.17
C LEU A 658 10.82 -16.34 15.47
N HIS A 659 10.97 -15.37 14.55
CA HIS A 659 10.29 -14.07 14.62
C HIS A 659 8.76 -14.21 14.61
N LEU A 660 8.21 -15.04 13.71
CA LEU A 660 6.77 -15.30 13.63
C LEU A 660 6.23 -15.96 14.90
N LEU A 661 6.93 -16.98 15.42
CA LEU A 661 6.64 -17.62 16.71
C LEU A 661 6.62 -16.60 17.85
N ASN A 662 7.63 -15.73 17.93
CA ASN A 662 7.73 -14.73 19.00
C ASN A 662 6.62 -13.67 18.93
N ILE A 663 6.15 -13.29 17.74
CA ILE A 663 4.96 -12.43 17.61
C ILE A 663 3.73 -13.14 18.18
N ILE A 664 3.48 -14.39 17.76
CA ILE A 664 2.27 -15.15 18.13
C ILE A 664 2.24 -15.43 19.63
N CYS A 665 3.35 -15.89 20.21
CA CYS A 665 3.46 -16.12 21.65
C CYS A 665 3.21 -14.82 22.44
N ARG A 666 3.79 -13.69 22.05
CA ARG A 666 3.61 -12.40 22.75
C ARG A 666 2.24 -11.74 22.53
N ARG A 667 1.61 -11.93 21.37
CA ARG A 667 0.37 -11.22 21.00
C ARG A 667 -0.91 -12.02 21.17
N VAL A 668 -0.87 -13.35 21.08
CA VAL A 668 -2.06 -14.22 21.13
C VAL A 668 -2.09 -15.02 22.43
N ILE A 669 -1.00 -15.75 22.74
CA ILE A 669 -0.94 -16.58 23.95
C ILE A 669 -0.83 -15.70 25.20
N LEU A 670 0.27 -14.96 25.32
CA LEU A 670 0.63 -14.13 26.48
C LEU A 670 -0.02 -12.74 26.46
N SER A 671 -1.16 -12.58 25.78
CA SER A 671 -1.84 -11.30 25.51
C SER A 671 -2.24 -10.49 26.76
N GLU A 672 -2.34 -11.15 27.92
CA GLU A 672 -2.72 -10.55 29.20
C GLU A 672 -1.52 -10.11 30.05
N LEU A 673 -0.31 -10.60 29.76
CA LEU A 673 0.91 -10.23 30.48
C LEU A 673 1.55 -8.99 29.84
N LYS A 674 2.06 -8.06 30.65
CA LYS A 674 2.77 -6.90 30.09
C LYS A 674 4.11 -7.36 29.51
N PRO A 675 4.51 -6.88 28.31
CA PRO A 675 5.78 -7.26 27.70
C PRO A 675 7.01 -7.05 28.61
N GLU A 676 7.00 -6.04 29.48
CA GLU A 676 8.05 -5.80 30.48
C GLU A 676 8.19 -6.94 31.50
N GLN A 677 7.07 -7.51 31.99
CA GLN A 677 7.09 -8.62 32.96
C GLN A 677 7.72 -9.87 32.33
N ILE A 678 7.33 -10.17 31.08
CA ILE A 678 7.91 -11.25 30.27
C ILE A 678 9.42 -11.02 30.07
N ASN A 679 9.83 -9.80 29.73
CA ASN A 679 11.24 -9.46 29.49
C ASN A 679 12.11 -9.57 30.76
N CYS A 680 11.58 -9.14 31.92
CA CYS A 680 12.32 -9.12 33.19
C CYS A 680 12.26 -10.45 33.95
N LYS A 681 11.43 -11.42 33.51
CA LYS A 681 11.07 -12.66 34.23
C LYS A 681 10.41 -12.40 35.59
N GLU A 682 9.76 -11.24 35.76
CA GLU A 682 9.07 -10.86 36.99
C GLU A 682 7.70 -11.53 37.07
N GLN A 683 7.65 -12.69 37.74
CA GLN A 683 6.47 -13.56 37.83
C GLN A 683 5.56 -13.18 39.01
N ASN A 684 4.52 -12.40 38.72
CA ASN A 684 3.38 -12.17 39.63
C ASN A 684 2.13 -12.90 39.09
N LEU A 685 2.19 -14.23 39.06
CA LEU A 685 1.06 -15.10 38.68
C LEU A 685 0.17 -15.36 39.91
N GLN A 686 -0.67 -14.39 40.27
CA GLN A 686 -1.68 -14.56 41.33
C GLN A 686 -3.07 -14.77 40.72
N GLY A 687 -3.60 -15.98 40.82
CA GLY A 687 -5.01 -16.28 40.58
C GLY A 687 -5.36 -17.13 39.34
N LEU A 688 -4.46 -17.98 38.84
CA LEU A 688 -4.80 -19.01 37.84
C LEU A 688 -5.01 -20.40 38.49
N ASP A 689 -5.72 -21.28 37.78
CA ASP A 689 -5.75 -22.71 38.08
C ASP A 689 -4.42 -23.37 37.64
N CYS A 690 -3.87 -24.25 38.50
CA CYS A 690 -2.52 -24.80 38.34
C CYS A 690 -2.22 -25.39 36.95
N THR A 691 -3.19 -26.08 36.33
CA THR A 691 -2.99 -26.75 35.03
C THR A 691 -2.91 -25.79 33.85
N GLU A 692 -3.52 -24.60 33.95
CA GLU A 692 -3.39 -23.56 32.91
C GLU A 692 -2.13 -22.70 33.18
N GLU A 693 -1.72 -22.54 34.44
CA GLU A 693 -0.43 -21.95 34.80
C GLU A 693 0.75 -22.79 34.28
N GLU A 694 0.72 -24.12 34.43
CA GLU A 694 1.73 -25.04 33.88
C GLU A 694 1.86 -24.89 32.36
N LYS A 695 0.75 -24.88 31.61
CA LYS A 695 0.75 -24.65 30.15
C LYS A 695 1.29 -23.27 29.78
N LEU A 696 0.88 -22.22 30.51
CA LEU A 696 1.35 -20.85 30.28
C LEU A 696 2.87 -20.78 30.45
N MET A 697 3.41 -21.46 31.46
CA MET A 697 4.84 -21.58 31.70
C MET A 697 5.58 -22.30 30.57
N MET A 698 5.03 -23.36 29.98
CA MET A 698 5.62 -24.01 28.79
C MET A 698 5.72 -23.05 27.59
N TRP A 699 4.71 -22.20 27.37
CA TRP A 699 4.74 -21.18 26.32
C TRP A 699 5.72 -20.04 26.61
N ILE A 700 5.88 -19.64 27.88
CA ILE A 700 6.89 -18.67 28.32
C ILE A 700 8.31 -19.24 28.12
N GLU A 701 8.54 -20.50 28.47
CA GLU A 701 9.84 -21.17 28.27
C GLU A 701 10.20 -21.28 26.77
N LEU A 702 9.24 -21.64 25.91
CA LEU A 702 9.45 -21.69 24.46
C LEU A 702 9.80 -20.30 23.88
N LEU A 703 9.08 -19.24 24.29
CA LEU A 703 9.36 -17.86 23.89
C LEU A 703 10.76 -17.42 24.34
N LEU A 704 11.11 -17.64 25.62
CA LEU A 704 12.41 -17.25 26.16
C LEU A 704 13.57 -18.04 25.51
N SER A 705 13.32 -19.28 25.10
CA SER A 705 14.29 -20.11 24.37
C SER A 705 14.48 -19.64 22.93
N SER A 706 13.40 -19.28 22.23
CA SER A 706 13.43 -18.67 20.89
C SER A 706 14.13 -17.29 20.89
N GLU A 707 13.89 -16.46 21.90
CA GLU A 707 14.59 -15.18 22.06
C GLU A 707 16.05 -15.34 22.52
N ARG A 708 16.42 -16.46 23.16
CA ARG A 708 17.83 -16.80 23.41
C ARG A 708 18.53 -17.19 22.10
N GLU A 709 17.94 -18.10 21.34
CA GLU A 709 18.45 -18.57 20.04
C GLU A 709 18.73 -17.41 19.07
N LEU A 710 17.77 -16.48 18.92
CA LEU A 710 17.96 -15.27 18.10
C LEU A 710 19.07 -14.33 18.65
N ARG A 711 19.23 -14.25 19.98
CA ARG A 711 20.31 -13.48 20.61
C ARG A 711 21.67 -14.12 20.33
N GLU A 712 21.79 -15.44 20.41
CA GLU A 712 23.04 -16.16 20.10
C GLU A 712 23.45 -15.98 18.63
N ARG A 713 22.48 -16.04 17.69
CA ARG A 713 22.74 -15.72 16.27
C ARG A 713 23.25 -14.28 16.07
N LEU A 714 22.65 -13.29 16.73
CA LEU A 714 23.08 -11.89 16.65
C LEU A 714 24.48 -11.66 17.24
N VAL A 715 24.77 -12.26 18.40
CA VAL A 715 26.10 -12.15 19.05
C VAL A 715 27.16 -12.87 18.21
N GLY A 716 26.85 -14.03 17.62
CA GLY A 716 27.74 -14.77 16.74
C GLY A 716 28.11 -14.00 15.47
N LEU A 717 27.10 -13.39 14.82
CA LEU A 717 27.32 -12.46 13.69
C LEU A 717 28.20 -11.26 14.10
N SER A 718 28.00 -10.72 15.31
CA SER A 718 28.77 -9.57 15.82
C SER A 718 30.23 -9.89 16.12
N PHE A 719 30.50 -11.04 16.74
CA PHE A 719 31.86 -11.54 16.98
C PHE A 719 32.57 -11.94 15.68
N SER A 720 31.84 -12.52 14.73
CA SER A 720 32.35 -12.86 13.39
C SER A 720 32.71 -11.62 12.57
N ALA A 721 31.84 -10.61 12.54
CA ALA A 721 32.13 -9.34 11.87
C ALA A 721 33.32 -8.60 12.51
N PHE A 722 33.43 -8.60 13.84
CA PHE A 722 34.59 -7.98 14.50
C PHE A 722 35.90 -8.71 14.19
N THR A 723 35.90 -10.05 14.15
CA THR A 723 37.10 -10.83 13.80
C THR A 723 37.47 -10.69 12.32
N SER A 724 36.50 -10.70 11.40
CA SER A 724 36.75 -10.50 9.96
C SER A 724 37.29 -9.10 9.65
N LEU A 725 36.78 -8.05 10.31
CA LEU A 725 37.31 -6.69 10.22
C LEU A 725 38.71 -6.57 10.83
N SER A 726 38.94 -7.17 12.01
CA SER A 726 40.26 -7.17 12.67
C SER A 726 41.35 -7.90 11.90
N LEU A 727 40.98 -8.83 11.01
CA LEU A 727 41.90 -9.51 10.08
C LEU A 727 42.21 -8.69 8.81
N ARG A 728 41.35 -7.73 8.45
CA ARG A 728 41.54 -6.84 7.29
C ARG A 728 42.26 -5.54 7.65
N SER A 729 42.15 -5.07 8.89
CA SER A 729 42.59 -3.73 9.33
C SER A 729 44.10 -3.60 9.59
N HIS A 730 44.95 -3.98 8.63
CA HIS A 730 46.39 -3.63 8.65
C HIS A 730 46.69 -2.23 8.09
N SER A 731 45.71 -1.53 7.51
CA SER A 731 45.84 -0.16 7.03
C SER A 731 44.58 0.69 7.24
N THR A 732 44.79 1.93 7.70
CA THR A 732 43.82 3.04 7.82
C THR A 732 42.60 2.84 8.74
N THR A 733 42.19 3.94 9.37
CA THR A 733 40.98 4.04 10.21
C THR A 733 39.73 3.89 9.37
N VAL A 734 38.97 2.80 9.56
CA VAL A 734 37.69 2.58 8.87
C VAL A 734 36.62 3.50 9.45
N SER A 735 36.44 4.67 8.85
CA SER A 735 35.22 5.46 9.01
C SER A 735 34.08 4.73 8.31
N SER A 736 33.09 4.24 9.06
CA SER A 736 31.87 3.62 8.52
C SER A 736 31.19 4.57 7.54
N GLN A 737 30.90 4.12 6.31
CA GLN A 737 30.03 4.89 5.43
C GLN A 737 28.59 4.88 6.01
N PRO A 738 27.81 5.96 5.84
CA PRO A 738 26.44 6.03 6.36
C PRO A 738 25.51 5.03 5.63
N GLY A 739 25.30 3.88 6.26
CA GLY A 739 24.49 2.75 5.76
C GLY A 739 25.05 1.39 6.21
N ASP A 740 26.37 1.27 6.20
CA ASP A 740 27.11 0.05 6.55
C ASP A 740 26.93 -0.31 8.03
N TRP A 741 26.67 -1.59 8.32
CA TRP A 741 26.54 -2.09 9.68
C TRP A 741 27.90 -2.36 10.33
N PHE A 742 28.04 -2.01 11.61
CA PHE A 742 29.23 -2.27 12.42
C PHE A 742 28.84 -2.78 13.82
N PRO A 743 29.52 -3.81 14.38
CA PRO A 743 29.20 -4.35 15.70
C PRO A 743 29.63 -3.42 16.85
N VAL A 744 28.69 -3.09 17.74
CA VAL A 744 28.87 -2.24 18.93
C VAL A 744 28.43 -3.01 20.18
N GLY A 745 28.89 -2.65 21.38
CA GLY A 745 28.58 -3.37 22.63
C GLY A 745 29.32 -4.69 22.84
N LEU A 746 30.45 -4.88 22.15
CA LEU A 746 31.20 -6.14 22.16
C LEU A 746 31.70 -6.57 23.56
N ALA A 747 31.78 -5.68 24.55
CA ALA A 747 32.16 -6.04 25.92
C ALA A 747 30.95 -6.55 26.73
N GLN A 748 29.80 -5.93 26.54
CA GLN A 748 28.50 -6.31 27.11
C GLN A 748 28.07 -7.69 26.57
N MET A 749 28.33 -7.97 25.29
CA MET A 749 28.13 -9.29 24.69
C MET A 749 29.01 -10.38 25.31
N GLU A 750 30.29 -10.10 25.60
CA GLU A 750 31.18 -11.03 26.32
C GLU A 750 30.70 -11.28 27.75
N GLN A 751 30.29 -10.23 28.47
CA GLN A 751 29.68 -10.34 29.79
C GLN A 751 28.41 -11.20 29.75
N TRP A 752 27.54 -11.00 28.75
CA TRP A 752 26.34 -11.81 28.56
C TRP A 752 26.63 -13.30 28.30
N VAL A 753 27.62 -13.62 27.45
CA VAL A 753 28.07 -15.01 27.23
C VAL A 753 28.66 -15.60 28.51
N SER A 754 29.38 -14.83 29.31
CA SER A 754 29.94 -15.30 30.59
C SER A 754 28.85 -15.61 31.64
N LEU A 755 27.77 -14.83 31.68
CA LEU A 755 26.62 -15.03 32.57
C LEU A 755 25.71 -16.19 32.12
N ASN A 756 25.71 -16.56 30.84
CA ASN A 756 24.88 -17.63 30.28
C ASN A 756 25.69 -18.88 29.89
N ARG A 757 26.90 -19.04 30.47
CA ARG A 757 27.92 -20.00 30.05
C ARG A 757 27.42 -21.44 29.93
N ASP A 758 26.53 -21.86 30.83
CA ASP A 758 26.03 -23.24 30.90
C ASP A 758 24.98 -23.56 29.81
N VAL A 759 24.37 -22.53 29.20
CA VAL A 759 23.25 -22.69 28.25
C VAL A 759 23.63 -22.28 26.82
N VAL A 760 24.51 -21.29 26.65
CA VAL A 760 24.99 -20.80 25.34
C VAL A 760 25.77 -21.87 24.59
N GLN A 761 25.58 -21.99 23.27
CA GLN A 761 26.26 -23.00 22.44
C GLN A 761 27.79 -22.84 22.41
N ASP A 762 28.53 -23.95 22.38
CA ASP A 762 30.00 -23.96 22.48
C ASP A 762 30.72 -23.13 21.41
N GLN A 763 30.19 -23.07 20.18
CA GLN A 763 30.76 -22.26 19.11
C GLN A 763 30.84 -20.77 19.50
N LEU A 764 29.80 -20.24 20.18
CA LEU A 764 29.77 -18.85 20.61
C LEU A 764 30.76 -18.59 21.76
N ARG A 765 31.00 -19.60 22.60
CA ARG A 765 32.04 -19.57 23.65
C ARG A 765 33.44 -19.47 23.03
N VAL A 766 33.71 -20.20 21.94
CA VAL A 766 34.98 -20.13 21.20
C VAL A 766 35.16 -18.75 20.55
N LEU A 767 34.13 -18.22 19.89
CA LEU A 767 34.17 -16.88 19.27
C LEU A 767 34.42 -15.78 20.30
N ALA A 768 33.80 -15.83 21.49
CA ALA A 768 34.06 -14.87 22.57
C ALA A 768 35.54 -14.86 23.00
N ILE A 769 36.17 -16.04 23.10
CA ILE A 769 37.59 -16.19 23.44
C ILE A 769 38.50 -15.65 22.32
N GLU A 770 38.08 -15.76 21.05
CA GLU A 770 38.80 -15.19 19.91
C GLU A 770 38.72 -13.64 19.91
N VAL A 771 37.53 -13.07 20.10
CA VAL A 771 37.32 -11.61 20.19
C VAL A 771 38.12 -11.00 21.33
N GLY A 772 38.13 -11.61 22.52
CA GLY A 772 38.94 -11.16 23.66
C GLY A 772 40.43 -11.06 23.31
N LYS A 773 41.01 -12.10 22.70
CA LYS A 773 42.42 -12.11 22.24
C LYS A 773 42.72 -11.01 21.22
N HIS A 774 41.77 -10.69 20.33
CA HIS A 774 41.94 -9.61 19.36
C HIS A 774 41.83 -8.22 20.01
N LYS A 775 40.93 -8.02 20.98
CA LYS A 775 40.86 -6.78 21.77
C LYS A 775 42.14 -6.50 22.56
N GLU A 776 42.75 -7.53 23.15
CA GLU A 776 44.01 -7.37 23.88
C GLU A 776 45.19 -6.95 23.00
N ARG A 777 45.23 -7.43 21.75
CA ARG A 777 46.22 -7.02 20.75
C ARG A 777 45.98 -5.59 20.24
N ASN A 778 44.72 -5.19 20.08
CA ASN A 778 44.33 -3.92 19.44
C ASN A 778 43.99 -2.79 20.44
N ARG A 779 44.52 -2.84 21.68
CA ARG A 779 44.23 -1.88 22.78
C ARG A 779 44.47 -0.38 22.46
N LEU A 780 45.16 -0.05 21.37
CA LEU A 780 45.47 1.33 20.97
C LEU A 780 44.47 1.98 19.99
N GLN A 781 43.47 1.24 19.44
CA GLN A 781 42.65 1.76 18.32
C GLN A 781 41.14 1.86 18.55
N LEU A 782 40.55 1.27 19.60
CA LEU A 782 39.10 1.35 19.87
C LEU A 782 38.79 1.95 21.24
N SER A 783 38.62 3.28 21.29
CA SER A 783 38.31 4.04 22.52
C SER A 783 36.87 3.88 23.03
N GLY A 784 35.97 3.23 22.29
CA GLY A 784 34.57 3.03 22.68
C GLY A 784 34.29 1.85 23.61
N ASN A 785 35.18 0.85 23.67
CA ASN A 785 34.92 -0.42 24.35
C ASN A 785 35.22 -0.39 25.87
N ALA A 786 34.60 0.54 26.60
CA ALA A 786 34.68 0.56 28.06
C ALA A 786 33.83 -0.59 28.66
N SER A 787 34.44 -1.42 29.51
CA SER A 787 33.75 -2.53 30.21
C SER A 787 32.87 -2.07 31.39
N THR A 788 32.93 -0.78 31.73
CA THR A 788 32.13 -0.14 32.78
C THR A 788 31.34 1.03 32.18
N GLU A 789 30.03 0.89 32.19
CA GLU A 789 29.10 1.90 31.66
C GLU A 789 28.80 2.99 32.69
N LYS A 790 28.31 4.14 32.22
CA LYS A 790 27.91 5.27 33.06
C LYS A 790 26.43 5.56 32.88
N CYS A 791 25.76 5.91 33.97
CA CYS A 791 24.36 6.30 33.96
C CYS A 791 24.17 7.65 33.24
N SER A 792 23.27 7.69 32.25
CA SER A 792 22.93 8.90 31.49
C SER A 792 22.37 10.05 32.34
N TYR A 793 21.90 9.78 33.57
CA TYR A 793 21.35 10.78 34.50
C TYR A 793 22.36 11.25 35.57
N CYS A 794 23.10 10.33 36.19
CA CYS A 794 23.97 10.64 37.35
C CYS A 794 25.46 10.32 37.15
N SER A 795 25.88 9.88 35.96
CA SER A 795 27.26 9.48 35.62
C SER A 795 27.91 8.36 36.46
N SER A 796 27.21 7.82 37.46
CA SER A 796 27.64 6.69 38.28
C SER A 796 27.80 5.41 37.45
N SER A 797 28.59 4.45 37.96
CA SER A 797 28.80 3.15 37.35
C SER A 797 27.49 2.36 37.18
N VAL A 798 27.39 1.65 36.05
CA VAL A 798 26.30 0.72 35.75
C VAL A 798 26.92 -0.65 35.49
N PRO A 799 26.66 -1.67 36.34
CA PRO A 799 27.11 -3.04 36.11
C PRO A 799 26.27 -3.75 35.04
N PHE A 800 26.82 -4.84 34.50
CA PHE A 800 26.10 -5.72 33.58
C PHE A 800 25.51 -6.93 34.33
N GLU A 801 24.25 -6.79 34.74
CA GLU A 801 23.49 -7.82 35.48
C GLU A 801 22.43 -8.50 34.62
N SER A 802 21.87 -7.78 33.65
CA SER A 802 20.84 -8.24 32.70
C SER A 802 21.06 -7.59 31.34
N SER A 803 20.59 -8.24 30.27
CA SER A 803 20.66 -7.76 28.89
C SER A 803 19.50 -6.84 28.48
N GLU A 804 18.49 -6.64 29.33
CA GLU A 804 17.27 -5.87 29.02
C GLU A 804 17.21 -4.55 29.80
N VAL A 805 17.57 -4.61 31.09
CA VAL A 805 17.47 -3.51 32.07
C VAL A 805 18.78 -3.43 32.84
N ALA A 806 19.17 -2.23 33.25
CA ALA A 806 20.28 -2.00 34.16
C ALA A 806 19.90 -0.98 35.25
N PHE A 807 20.58 -1.04 36.40
CA PHE A 807 20.43 -0.09 37.49
C PHE A 807 21.77 0.57 37.78
N CYS A 808 21.78 1.87 38.06
CA CYS A 808 23.03 2.58 38.39
C CYS A 808 23.36 2.51 39.88
N GLN A 809 24.65 2.43 40.20
CA GLN A 809 25.20 2.46 41.57
C GLN A 809 25.28 3.90 42.15
N GLY A 810 24.28 4.73 41.83
CA GLY A 810 24.17 6.10 42.32
C GLY A 810 23.68 6.15 43.78
N VAL A 811 23.94 7.27 44.46
CA VAL A 811 23.51 7.47 45.86
C VAL A 811 22.00 7.75 45.91
N GLY A 812 21.21 6.70 46.12
CA GLY A 812 19.75 6.76 46.19
C GLY A 812 19.11 5.43 45.74
N HIS A 813 17.83 5.46 45.37
CA HIS A 813 17.26 4.38 44.56
C HIS A 813 17.84 4.48 43.14
N GLY A 814 18.57 3.45 42.70
CA GLY A 814 19.27 3.46 41.41
C GLY A 814 18.31 3.62 40.22
N HIS A 815 18.62 4.57 39.33
CA HIS A 815 17.85 4.80 38.10
C HIS A 815 17.72 3.51 37.27
N LYS A 816 16.48 3.13 36.91
CA LYS A 816 16.19 2.07 35.93
C LYS A 816 16.56 2.58 34.53
N LEU A 817 17.45 1.87 33.86
CA LEU A 817 17.94 2.17 32.51
C LEU A 817 17.56 1.02 31.57
N ALA A 818 17.16 1.35 30.34
CA ALA A 818 16.96 0.36 29.28
C ALA A 818 18.30 0.06 28.59
N ARG A 819 18.49 -1.21 28.20
CA ARG A 819 19.59 -1.62 27.31
C ARG A 819 19.11 -1.73 25.87
N CYS A 820 20.00 -1.42 24.93
CA CYS A 820 19.78 -1.56 23.51
C CYS A 820 19.67 -3.06 23.16
N ALA A 821 18.54 -3.47 22.60
CA ALA A 821 18.28 -4.88 22.25
C ALA A 821 19.22 -5.48 21.18
N VAL A 822 20.11 -4.66 20.59
CA VAL A 822 21.13 -5.09 19.62
C VAL A 822 22.52 -5.15 20.25
N SER A 823 23.04 -4.03 20.79
CA SER A 823 24.39 -3.96 21.37
C SER A 823 24.46 -4.39 22.84
N MET A 824 23.33 -4.52 23.53
CA MET A 824 23.20 -4.69 24.99
C MET A 824 23.77 -3.53 25.82
N GLU A 825 24.20 -2.43 25.20
CA GLU A 825 24.67 -1.22 25.88
C GLU A 825 23.53 -0.43 26.52
N VAL A 826 23.81 0.32 27.58
CA VAL A 826 22.86 1.33 28.12
C VAL A 826 22.44 2.34 27.04
N CYS A 827 21.14 2.55 26.88
CA CYS A 827 20.62 3.50 25.89
C CYS A 827 20.93 4.98 26.25
N PRO A 828 21.25 5.82 25.26
CA PRO A 828 21.34 7.28 25.43
C PRO A 828 19.95 7.92 25.59
N LEU A 829 19.93 9.22 25.90
CA LEU A 829 18.70 10.04 26.02
C LEU A 829 18.18 10.58 24.66
N THR A 830 18.78 10.17 23.53
CA THR A 830 18.30 10.51 22.19
C THR A 830 17.07 9.65 21.83
N PRO A 831 16.23 10.01 20.82
CA PRO A 831 15.08 9.17 20.47
C PRO A 831 15.55 7.79 19.98
N LEU A 832 14.88 6.75 20.47
CA LEU A 832 15.22 5.35 20.23
C LEU A 832 14.20 4.70 19.29
N TRP A 833 14.67 3.71 18.53
CA TRP A 833 13.81 2.82 17.78
C TRP A 833 13.11 1.87 18.76
N PHE A 834 11.80 1.65 18.58
CA PHE A 834 10.95 0.92 19.53
C PHE A 834 10.19 -0.22 18.83
N CYS A 835 10.16 -1.39 19.47
CA CYS A 835 9.38 -2.53 19.00
C CYS A 835 8.00 -2.56 19.65
N MET A 836 6.95 -2.28 18.87
CA MET A 836 5.55 -2.32 19.34
C MET A 836 5.10 -3.68 19.90
N SER A 837 5.82 -4.77 19.65
CA SER A 837 5.48 -6.13 20.10
C SER A 837 6.13 -6.52 21.44
N CYS A 838 7.46 -6.44 21.54
CA CYS A 838 8.19 -6.81 22.77
C CYS A 838 8.58 -5.61 23.66
N HIS A 839 8.23 -4.38 23.28
CA HIS A 839 8.51 -3.11 23.98
C HIS A 839 10.01 -2.82 24.22
N ARG A 840 10.90 -3.55 23.52
CA ARG A 840 12.35 -3.32 23.58
C ARG A 840 12.74 -2.10 22.77
N GLN A 841 13.80 -1.43 23.23
CA GLN A 841 14.40 -0.26 22.59
C GLN A 841 15.69 -0.63 21.85
N VAL A 842 15.98 0.09 20.77
CA VAL A 842 17.14 -0.11 19.89
C VAL A 842 17.76 1.26 19.56
N PHE A 843 19.05 1.41 19.84
CA PHE A 843 19.82 2.60 19.44
C PHE A 843 20.58 2.38 18.12
N ARG A 844 21.26 1.23 17.99
CA ARG A 844 21.94 0.82 16.76
C ARG A 844 21.17 -0.31 16.08
N LEU A 845 20.90 -0.16 14.78
CA LEU A 845 20.11 -1.12 14.02
C LEU A 845 20.84 -2.48 13.88
N PRO A 846 20.10 -3.61 13.85
CA PRO A 846 20.69 -4.93 13.60
C PRO A 846 21.13 -5.12 12.13
N PRO A 847 22.02 -6.12 11.88
CA PRO A 847 22.43 -6.49 10.54
C PRO A 847 21.30 -7.19 9.79
N GLU A 848 21.19 -6.94 8.48
CA GLU A 848 20.20 -7.58 7.61
C GLU A 848 20.29 -9.12 7.60
N THR A 849 21.51 -9.66 7.67
CA THR A 849 21.75 -11.12 7.62
C THR A 849 21.02 -11.89 8.72
N LEU A 850 20.81 -11.30 9.91
CA LEU A 850 20.07 -11.92 11.02
C LEU A 850 18.67 -12.38 10.61
N PHE A 851 18.00 -11.64 9.72
CA PHE A 851 16.62 -11.93 9.32
C PHE A 851 16.53 -12.98 8.21
N ALA A 852 17.64 -13.25 7.52
CA ALA A 852 17.74 -14.16 6.38
C ALA A 852 18.31 -15.55 6.73
N LEU A 853 18.86 -15.75 7.94
CA LEU A 853 19.47 -17.02 8.36
C LEU A 853 18.46 -18.19 8.34
N PRO A 854 18.73 -19.28 7.60
CA PRO A 854 17.83 -20.44 7.50
C PRO A 854 17.91 -21.39 8.71
N GLU A 855 19.04 -21.41 9.41
CA GLU A 855 19.27 -22.19 10.64
C GLU A 855 20.36 -21.50 11.49
N TYR A 856 20.79 -22.10 12.60
CA TYR A 856 21.93 -21.63 13.38
C TYR A 856 23.24 -21.84 12.59
N PRO A 857 24.05 -20.80 12.31
CA PRO A 857 25.24 -20.93 11.47
C PRO A 857 26.30 -21.87 12.05
N VAL A 858 26.62 -22.94 11.32
CA VAL A 858 27.70 -23.88 11.68
C VAL A 858 29.09 -23.20 11.63
N ASP A 859 29.26 -22.19 10.77
CA ASP A 859 30.36 -21.22 10.85
C ASP A 859 29.87 -19.81 10.47
N PHE A 860 29.91 -18.90 11.44
CA PHE A 860 29.56 -17.49 11.26
C PHE A 860 30.54 -16.72 10.37
N LYS A 861 31.78 -17.20 10.14
CA LYS A 861 32.81 -16.47 9.36
C LYS A 861 32.48 -16.41 7.86
N SER A 862 31.67 -17.36 7.38
CA SER A 862 31.03 -17.35 6.06
C SER A 862 30.14 -16.12 5.79
N SER A 863 29.54 -15.54 6.83
CA SER A 863 28.36 -14.65 6.73
C SER A 863 28.68 -13.17 7.00
N ALA A 864 29.96 -12.79 7.07
CA ALA A 864 30.44 -11.60 7.78
C ALA A 864 31.17 -10.58 6.89
N THR A 865 30.62 -10.23 5.74
CA THR A 865 31.18 -9.22 4.81
C THR A 865 30.15 -8.23 4.30
N ASN A 866 30.41 -6.92 4.50
CA ASN A 866 29.66 -5.78 3.96
C ASN A 866 28.13 -5.92 4.09
N ILE A 867 27.63 -5.77 5.32
CA ILE A 867 26.22 -6.01 5.67
C ILE A 867 25.49 -4.67 5.84
N CYS A 868 24.33 -4.52 5.21
CA CYS A 868 23.43 -3.39 5.43
C CYS A 868 22.70 -3.51 6.78
N SER A 869 22.36 -2.37 7.41
CA SER A 869 21.55 -2.36 8.63
C SER A 869 20.05 -2.21 8.32
N LYS A 870 19.18 -2.93 9.05
CA LYS A 870 17.71 -2.88 8.84
C LYS A 870 16.97 -2.50 10.12
N PRO A 871 15.96 -1.60 10.06
CA PRO A 871 15.18 -1.17 11.23
C PRO A 871 14.08 -2.16 11.59
N LEU A 872 14.46 -3.43 11.77
CA LEU A 872 13.58 -4.52 12.20
C LEU A 872 13.95 -4.95 13.62
N CYS A 873 12.98 -5.40 14.41
CA CYS A 873 13.25 -5.89 15.76
C CYS A 873 14.01 -7.22 15.71
N PRO A 874 15.20 -7.39 16.36
CA PRO A 874 15.97 -8.64 16.29
C PRO A 874 15.23 -9.86 16.87
N PHE A 875 14.22 -9.64 17.74
CA PHE A 875 13.43 -10.69 18.39
C PHE A 875 12.06 -10.95 17.76
N CYS A 876 11.50 -9.99 17.02
CA CYS A 876 10.14 -10.08 16.48
C CYS A 876 10.07 -9.90 14.96
N GLY A 877 11.15 -9.49 14.29
CA GLY A 877 11.22 -9.25 12.83
C GLY A 877 10.33 -8.12 12.28
N ILE A 878 9.42 -7.55 13.08
CA ILE A 878 8.57 -6.41 12.71
C ILE A 878 9.38 -5.11 12.57
N LEU A 879 8.85 -4.16 11.79
CA LEU A 879 9.41 -2.80 11.67
C LEU A 879 9.46 -2.12 13.03
N LEU A 880 10.61 -1.51 13.34
CA LEU A 880 10.79 -0.63 14.49
C LEU A 880 10.23 0.76 14.16
N GLN A 881 9.58 1.40 15.11
CA GLN A 881 9.03 2.75 14.95
C GLN A 881 9.67 3.71 15.96
N ARG A 882 9.68 5.00 15.69
CA ARG A 882 9.96 6.00 16.73
C ARG A 882 8.78 6.04 17.69
N LEU A 883 9.05 5.94 19.00
CA LEU A 883 8.00 6.15 20.00
C LEU A 883 7.51 7.60 19.92
N GLN A 884 6.23 7.78 19.59
CA GLN A 884 5.53 9.07 19.63
C GLN A 884 4.65 9.08 20.88
N PRO A 885 4.58 10.19 21.64
CA PRO A 885 3.70 10.29 22.79
C PRO A 885 2.23 10.32 22.34
N ASP A 886 1.35 9.66 23.09
CA ASP A 886 -0.02 9.33 22.64
C ASP A 886 -0.87 10.57 22.31
N PHE A 887 -0.60 11.72 22.93
CA PHE A 887 -1.30 12.98 22.65
C PHE A 887 -1.08 13.55 21.23
N LEU A 888 -0.07 13.06 20.49
CA LEU A 888 0.13 13.38 19.07
C LEU A 888 -0.57 12.40 18.14
N LEU A 889 -1.13 11.31 18.68
CA LEU A 889 -1.87 10.29 17.93
C LEU A 889 -3.39 10.54 17.95
N SER A 890 -3.86 11.38 18.88
CA SER A 890 -5.22 11.91 18.91
C SER A 890 -5.35 13.15 18.03
N ALA A 891 -5.64 12.96 16.74
CA ALA A 891 -6.09 14.02 15.85
C ALA A 891 -7.57 14.41 16.09
N SER A 892 -7.93 14.58 17.37
CA SER A 892 -9.16 15.23 17.81
C SER A 892 -8.86 16.73 18.02
N PRO A 893 -9.58 17.65 17.36
CA PRO A 893 -9.62 19.03 17.85
C PRO A 893 -10.25 19.05 19.26
N VAL A 894 -9.81 20.00 20.07
CA VAL A 894 -10.44 20.35 21.36
C VAL A 894 -11.72 21.14 21.10
#